data_AF-A0A9N9L636-F1
#
_entry.id   AF-A0A9N9L636-F1
#
_cell.length_a   1.000
_cell.length_b   1.000
_cell.length_c   1.000
_cell.angle_alpha   90.00
_cell.angle_beta   90.00
_cell.angle_gamma   90.00
#
_symmetry.space_group_name_H-M   'P 1'
#
loop_
_entity.id
_entity.type
_entity.pdbx_description
1 polymer ?
#
loop_
_entity_poly.entity_id
_entity_poly.type
_entity_poly.pdbx_seq_one_letter_code
_entity_poly.pdbx_strand_id
1 'polypeptide(L)'
;MSKRGSPSKAGPSSTQAVTASLPNLLQNPDPRPTSAQISPPGTPPGTPPGTPPESPPRTPSPPQLTPFAKKYGTRHTQDDTWDDYFTQLGKSALTPVEAKSILPKKTLPPNPSLGALDITGLQIYGILHGFTAAQLESLGSFPDLNAKKGTLSNPIQQVTSFSPIFQIDNWEHIYKPLDVPNRALSRIDLKEDCYGLDPNKSHGYWQMQNDLIRKPMEPVLRHVSRYISNLKTSKWIDTLLLATPEILDPNLDMRSAAEKLAKPDRFRAIVDRPPASIRPGELEYELDKYLVDMEKRLRFAFGSCSNKSRENLPQDPNSPKQNAGFAGVTFVTISRILGNAINIVIATELVTPLLRNDLSTSERLAEEFNVSATIIHEIAHALYVDWQLRMFEKGMPAESWAIPEPYINGEIMSELGYSWTNALFDGDMVPFRGRTIWKDGRPNLGLFAFKPPGRKDRLGHETPIAGGILPTTDYYSPIPSTHYEKVARDNFWDFGARKWGLDIVKPWFVAHSEIWDRPNAKEGEPYLYKIVINADRMAGANAENAYFGRPNFSYQGLLQLTPPERGLYAQAKKDLRRRQALNRREKFRAKRVDQAQHVQAARDRWELAYSGNLAEEAAKEAQQVAPREYLEQLLLEADDHIQETLAYRREPTRDDKHAYFLLRLNRHLRAMFLNYNKVMQKQKINPSATYSIEADLMNMLSVTALLLHNRIDISADIIKLDIDPARLKIEADMLAAFYDPKDRKLEESEIKGVLELCEVTIRRKDWARCHALGLFLIGCYASHPTLPYIGRVVLSYDERLPRRWEHFYQGMRNLLDDNEIQDHDDEMLRDKWIEIGKPQKEVFDAYPQAMKYFGDVAECDKNKGEMFIDPAEHCAVQ
;
A
#
# COMPACT_ATOMS: atom_id res chain seq x y z
N MET A 1 -46.97 13.36 -26.86
CA MET A 1 -47.40 13.91 -28.16
C MET A 1 -46.17 14.00 -29.05
N SER A 2 -45.95 13.04 -29.98
CA SER A 2 -46.16 13.14 -31.45
C SER A 2 -45.24 14.19 -32.12
N LYS A 3 -44.38 13.96 -33.13
CA LYS A 3 -44.22 12.97 -34.22
C LYS A 3 -42.76 13.10 -34.75
N ARG A 4 -42.00 12.02 -35.01
CA ARG A 4 -41.76 11.36 -36.32
C ARG A 4 -41.42 12.27 -37.52
N GLY A 5 -40.21 12.07 -38.07
CA GLY A 5 -39.82 12.34 -39.45
C GLY A 5 -38.68 11.40 -39.85
N SER A 6 -38.88 10.59 -40.89
CA SER A 6 -37.93 9.63 -41.48
C SER A 6 -37.65 10.03 -42.96
N PRO A 7 -36.96 9.24 -43.80
CA PRO A 7 -35.59 9.49 -44.25
C PRO A 7 -35.47 9.71 -45.79
N SER A 8 -34.30 10.12 -46.28
CA SER A 8 -34.00 10.18 -47.73
C SER A 8 -32.87 9.23 -48.15
N LYS A 9 -33.05 8.67 -49.34
CA LYS A 9 -32.41 7.49 -49.94
C LYS A 9 -31.08 7.75 -50.67
N ALA A 10 -30.30 6.67 -50.66
CA ALA A 10 -29.26 6.14 -51.56
C ALA A 10 -29.04 6.66 -53.01
N GLY A 11 -27.75 6.67 -53.39
CA GLY A 11 -27.19 6.08 -54.63
C GLY A 11 -26.28 7.00 -55.48
N PRO A 12 -25.30 6.51 -56.28
CA PRO A 12 -24.57 5.22 -56.23
C PRO A 12 -23.03 5.32 -56.42
N SER A 13 -22.41 4.14 -56.37
CA SER A 13 -21.02 3.74 -56.59
C SER A 13 -20.29 4.24 -57.85
N SER A 14 -18.97 4.45 -57.76
CA SER A 14 -18.04 4.05 -58.82
C SER A 14 -16.67 3.63 -58.26
N THR A 15 -16.28 2.42 -58.61
CA THR A 15 -14.99 1.77 -58.43
C THR A 15 -14.12 2.12 -59.62
N GLN A 16 -12.91 2.65 -59.42
CA GLN A 16 -11.86 2.60 -60.45
C GLN A 16 -10.53 2.21 -59.82
N ALA A 17 -10.04 1.05 -60.26
CA ALA A 17 -8.70 0.55 -60.06
C ALA A 17 -7.72 1.35 -60.95
N VAL A 18 -6.55 1.66 -60.42
CA VAL A 18 -5.43 2.20 -61.19
C VAL A 18 -4.26 1.24 -61.07
N THR A 19 -4.03 0.53 -62.17
CA THR A 19 -2.79 -0.16 -62.54
C THR A 19 -1.91 0.80 -63.35
N ALA A 20 -0.62 0.94 -62.99
CA ALA A 20 0.44 1.43 -63.87
C ALA A 20 1.77 0.85 -63.35
N SER A 21 2.38 -0.15 -63.99
CA SER A 21 3.14 -0.12 -65.26
C SER A 21 4.58 0.40 -65.07
N LEU A 22 5.51 -0.57 -65.06
CA LEU A 22 6.95 -0.42 -65.31
C LEU A 22 7.22 0.18 -66.70
N PRO A 23 8.40 0.79 -66.87
CA PRO A 23 9.17 0.48 -68.07
C PRO A 23 10.65 0.15 -67.78
N ASN A 24 11.15 -0.77 -68.58
CA ASN A 24 12.53 -1.22 -68.68
C ASN A 24 13.09 -0.81 -70.06
N LEU A 25 14.43 -0.79 -70.17
CA LEU A 25 15.31 -0.85 -71.37
C LEU A 25 15.86 0.45 -71.97
N LEU A 26 17.20 0.59 -71.90
CA LEU A 26 18.19 0.50 -73.01
C LEU A 26 19.59 0.91 -72.46
N GLN A 27 20.54 -0.01 -72.23
CA GLN A 27 21.64 -0.49 -73.09
C GLN A 27 22.71 0.54 -73.54
N ASN A 28 23.90 0.47 -72.88
CA ASN A 28 25.31 0.46 -73.37
C ASN A 28 25.86 1.61 -74.26
N PRO A 29 27.21 1.77 -74.46
CA PRO A 29 28.38 1.01 -73.98
C PRO A 29 29.59 1.84 -73.44
N ASP A 30 30.55 1.15 -72.82
CA ASP A 30 31.98 1.53 -72.59
C ASP A 30 32.79 1.45 -73.91
N PRO A 31 33.99 2.09 -74.12
CA PRO A 31 35.23 1.69 -73.41
C PRO A 31 36.46 2.67 -73.32
N ARG A 32 37.28 2.52 -72.25
CA ARG A 32 38.80 2.56 -72.16
C ARG A 32 39.62 3.84 -72.56
N PRO A 33 40.97 3.93 -72.35
CA PRO A 33 41.90 3.42 -71.31
C PRO A 33 43.05 4.41 -70.84
N THR A 34 43.85 3.96 -69.85
CA THR A 34 45.31 4.19 -69.60
C THR A 34 45.95 5.58 -69.35
N SER A 35 46.69 5.67 -68.23
CA SER A 35 48.03 6.27 -68.05
C SER A 35 48.49 5.97 -66.61
N ALA A 36 49.74 5.80 -66.19
CA ALA A 36 51.09 5.60 -66.74
C ALA A 36 52.00 5.76 -65.51
N GLN A 37 52.94 4.84 -65.30
CA GLN A 37 53.93 4.88 -64.20
C GLN A 37 54.94 6.02 -64.40
N ILE A 38 55.34 6.69 -63.32
CA ILE A 38 56.57 7.49 -63.28
C ILE A 38 57.36 7.08 -62.03
N SER A 39 58.56 6.54 -62.25
CA SER A 39 59.60 6.32 -61.24
C SER A 39 60.48 7.57 -61.13
N PRO A 40 60.97 7.95 -59.93
CA PRO A 40 62.15 8.79 -59.80
C PRO A 40 63.41 7.99 -59.41
N PRO A 41 64.61 8.56 -59.64
CA PRO A 41 65.88 7.82 -59.63
C PRO A 41 66.67 7.96 -58.32
N GLY A 42 67.55 6.98 -58.08
CA GLY A 42 68.89 7.20 -57.51
C GLY A 42 69.02 7.31 -55.99
N THR A 43 69.32 6.18 -55.33
CA THR A 43 69.91 6.13 -53.99
C THR A 43 71.45 6.15 -54.08
N PRO A 44 72.18 6.95 -53.29
CA PRO A 44 73.59 6.73 -53.02
C PRO A 44 73.78 5.74 -51.84
N PRO A 45 74.90 4.99 -51.77
CA PRO A 45 75.10 3.97 -50.75
C PRO A 45 75.76 4.55 -49.49
N GLY A 46 75.34 4.06 -48.32
CA GLY A 46 76.20 4.05 -47.13
C GLY A 46 75.62 4.68 -45.88
N THR A 47 74.94 3.88 -45.06
CA THR A 47 74.93 4.03 -43.59
C THR A 47 74.56 2.67 -42.97
N PRO A 48 75.22 2.21 -41.89
CA PRO A 48 74.91 0.92 -41.27
C PRO A 48 73.51 0.96 -40.63
N PRO A 49 72.83 -0.20 -40.47
CA PRO A 49 71.44 -0.24 -40.02
C PRO A 49 71.36 0.22 -38.56
N GLY A 50 70.92 1.46 -38.36
CA GLY A 50 70.29 1.86 -37.11
C GLY A 50 68.99 1.09 -36.96
N THR A 51 68.78 0.51 -35.78
CA THR A 51 67.53 -0.14 -35.37
C THR A 51 66.35 0.75 -35.78
N PRO A 52 65.33 0.22 -36.48
CA PRO A 52 64.18 1.01 -36.86
C PRO A 52 63.54 1.58 -35.58
N PRO A 53 63.16 2.87 -35.55
CA PRO A 53 62.40 3.40 -34.43
C PRO A 53 61.18 2.51 -34.25
N GLU A 54 60.99 1.98 -33.03
CA GLU A 54 59.79 1.21 -32.69
C GLU A 54 58.59 1.99 -33.21
N SER A 55 57.89 1.41 -34.18
CA SER A 55 56.65 1.98 -34.68
C SER A 55 55.75 2.23 -33.47
N PRO A 56 55.18 3.43 -33.32
CA PRO A 56 54.38 3.76 -32.15
C PRO A 56 53.35 2.66 -31.94
N PRO A 57 53.16 2.18 -30.69
CA PRO A 57 52.28 1.06 -30.42
C PRO A 57 50.94 1.34 -31.11
N ARG A 58 50.53 0.45 -32.02
CA ARG A 58 49.25 0.57 -32.71
C ARG A 58 48.19 0.69 -31.63
N THR A 59 47.53 1.84 -31.56
CA THR A 59 46.35 2.00 -30.73
C THR A 59 45.38 0.88 -31.13
N PRO A 60 44.96 0.02 -30.19
CA PRO A 60 44.04 -1.06 -30.51
C PRO A 60 42.77 -0.45 -31.11
N SER A 61 42.34 -0.97 -32.26
CA SER A 61 41.09 -0.53 -32.87
C SER A 61 39.96 -0.66 -31.85
N PRO A 62 39.07 0.34 -31.74
CA PRO A 62 37.96 0.26 -30.81
C PRO A 62 37.14 -1.01 -31.10
N PRO A 63 36.74 -1.74 -30.05
CA PRO A 63 35.99 -3.00 -30.20
C PRO A 63 34.67 -2.76 -30.93
N GLN A 64 34.31 -3.69 -31.80
CA GLN A 64 33.07 -3.61 -32.56
C GLN A 64 31.88 -3.84 -31.63
N LEU A 65 31.03 -2.83 -31.47
CA LEU A 65 29.83 -2.93 -30.64
C LEU A 65 28.81 -3.90 -31.26
N THR A 66 28.28 -4.81 -30.44
CA THR A 66 27.11 -5.63 -30.78
C THR A 66 25.89 -4.76 -31.08
N PRO A 67 24.91 -5.23 -31.91
CA PRO A 67 23.67 -4.47 -32.16
C PRO A 67 22.94 -4.07 -30.88
N PHE A 68 22.92 -4.97 -29.89
CA PHE A 68 22.33 -4.71 -28.57
C PHE A 68 23.10 -3.61 -27.81
N ALA A 69 24.44 -3.65 -27.79
CA ALA A 69 25.27 -2.59 -27.22
C ALA A 69 25.16 -1.24 -27.95
N LYS A 70 24.95 -1.25 -29.27
CA LYS A 70 24.68 -0.01 -30.01
C LYS A 70 23.36 0.62 -29.58
N LYS A 71 22.32 -0.20 -29.35
CA LYS A 71 20.99 0.27 -28.97
C LYS A 71 20.90 0.75 -27.53
N TYR A 72 21.38 -0.05 -26.57
CA TYR A 72 21.24 0.23 -25.13
C TYR A 72 22.51 0.76 -24.48
N GLY A 73 23.59 0.90 -25.25
CA GLY A 73 24.88 1.33 -24.76
C GLY A 73 25.71 0.21 -24.12
N THR A 74 27.00 0.48 -24.00
CA THR A 74 27.95 -0.26 -23.15
C THR A 74 28.09 0.37 -21.76
N ARG A 75 27.60 1.62 -21.58
CA ARG A 75 27.84 2.52 -20.45
C ARG A 75 26.68 2.50 -19.45
N HIS A 76 26.96 2.41 -18.15
CA HIS A 76 25.91 2.41 -17.11
C HIS A 76 25.93 3.65 -16.20
N THR A 77 27.04 4.35 -15.97
CA THR A 77 27.03 5.55 -15.09
C THR A 77 28.08 6.58 -15.49
N GLN A 78 27.99 7.80 -14.94
CA GLN A 78 29.08 8.78 -15.04
C GLN A 78 30.30 8.42 -14.19
N ASP A 79 30.21 7.40 -13.32
CA ASP A 79 31.34 6.91 -12.54
C ASP A 79 32.15 5.87 -13.37
N ASP A 80 33.35 6.29 -13.76
CA ASP A 80 34.12 5.83 -14.93
C ASP A 80 34.75 4.41 -14.86
N THR A 81 34.59 3.63 -13.79
CA THR A 81 35.42 2.40 -13.63
C THR A 81 34.89 1.14 -14.33
N TRP A 82 33.58 1.02 -14.54
CA TRP A 82 32.97 -0.17 -15.16
C TRP A 82 32.78 -0.05 -16.67
N ASP A 83 32.77 1.19 -17.16
CA ASP A 83 32.49 1.51 -18.55
C ASP A 83 33.57 0.98 -19.48
N ASP A 84 34.83 0.95 -19.03
CA ASP A 84 35.95 0.39 -19.77
C ASP A 84 35.76 -1.10 -20.04
N TYR A 85 35.21 -1.88 -19.09
CA TYR A 85 35.08 -3.32 -19.24
C TYR A 85 34.09 -3.71 -20.36
N PHE A 86 32.88 -3.16 -20.33
CA PHE A 86 31.85 -3.47 -21.35
C PHE A 86 32.15 -2.84 -22.69
N THR A 87 32.77 -1.65 -22.67
CA THR A 87 33.27 -1.01 -23.88
C THR A 87 34.33 -1.91 -24.51
N GLN A 88 35.34 -2.39 -23.77
CA GLN A 88 36.35 -3.34 -24.26
C GLN A 88 35.75 -4.63 -24.85
N LEU A 89 34.65 -5.13 -24.27
CA LEU A 89 33.95 -6.32 -24.77
C LEU A 89 33.01 -6.05 -25.96
N GLY A 90 32.71 -4.79 -26.27
CA GLY A 90 31.71 -4.40 -27.26
C GLY A 90 30.28 -4.86 -26.94
N LYS A 91 29.99 -5.18 -25.68
CA LYS A 91 28.70 -5.75 -25.21
C LYS A 91 28.00 -4.80 -24.25
N SER A 92 26.67 -4.88 -24.18
CA SER A 92 25.91 -4.14 -23.17
C SER A 92 25.95 -4.88 -21.84
N ALA A 93 26.01 -4.15 -20.72
CA ALA A 93 25.81 -4.72 -19.40
C ALA A 93 24.39 -5.27 -19.18
N LEU A 94 23.44 -4.93 -20.05
CA LEU A 94 22.06 -5.43 -20.05
C LEU A 94 21.88 -6.73 -20.85
N THR A 95 22.94 -7.28 -21.42
CA THR A 95 22.86 -8.53 -22.20
C THR A 95 22.49 -9.68 -21.27
N PRO A 96 21.44 -10.48 -21.58
CA PRO A 96 21.15 -11.70 -20.81
C PRO A 96 22.36 -12.62 -20.79
N VAL A 97 22.81 -12.97 -19.58
CA VAL A 97 23.86 -13.97 -19.37
C VAL A 97 23.15 -15.29 -19.11
N GLU A 98 23.47 -16.34 -19.88
CA GLU A 98 22.93 -17.68 -19.59
C GLU A 98 23.21 -18.03 -18.12
N ALA A 99 22.18 -18.44 -17.39
CA ALA A 99 22.24 -18.83 -15.99
C ALA A 99 22.99 -20.17 -15.77
N LYS A 100 24.10 -20.40 -16.49
CA LYS A 100 24.99 -21.51 -16.22
C LYS A 100 25.65 -21.25 -14.87
N SER A 101 25.15 -21.94 -13.85
CA SER A 101 25.63 -21.97 -12.45
C SER A 101 25.14 -20.83 -11.53
N ILE A 102 23.83 -20.79 -11.27
CA ILE A 102 23.32 -20.19 -10.03
C ILE A 102 23.68 -21.13 -8.87
N LEU A 103 24.82 -20.85 -8.22
CA LEU A 103 25.19 -21.06 -6.80
C LEU A 103 26.72 -21.25 -6.68
N PRO A 104 27.51 -20.25 -6.23
CA PRO A 104 28.65 -20.56 -5.39
C PRO A 104 28.10 -20.89 -4.01
N LYS A 105 28.05 -22.17 -3.67
CA LYS A 105 27.75 -22.69 -2.31
C LYS A 105 28.84 -22.35 -1.27
N LYS A 106 29.72 -21.39 -1.54
CA LYS A 106 30.74 -20.93 -0.58
C LYS A 106 30.91 -19.42 -0.72
N THR A 107 30.53 -18.72 0.35
CA THR A 107 31.05 -17.42 0.78
C THR A 107 31.89 -16.70 -0.28
N LEU A 108 31.26 -15.75 -0.98
CA LEU A 108 32.00 -14.68 -1.63
C LEU A 108 32.96 -14.07 -0.58
N PRO A 109 34.23 -13.84 -0.93
CA PRO A 109 35.16 -13.22 0.02
C PRO A 109 34.57 -11.88 0.49
N PRO A 110 34.77 -11.51 1.77
CA PRO A 110 34.13 -10.34 2.38
C PRO A 110 34.53 -9.00 1.76
N ASN A 111 35.45 -9.00 0.79
CA ASN A 111 35.85 -7.84 0.02
C ASN A 111 36.17 -8.27 -1.43
N PRO A 112 35.19 -8.30 -2.36
CA PRO A 112 35.50 -8.42 -3.77
C PRO A 112 36.17 -7.11 -4.16
N SER A 113 37.48 -7.13 -4.41
CA SER A 113 38.08 -6.05 -5.20
C SER A 113 37.25 -5.91 -6.48
N LEU A 114 36.93 -4.67 -6.87
CA LEU A 114 36.06 -4.37 -8.03
C LEU A 114 36.47 -5.13 -9.32
N GLY A 115 37.69 -5.64 -9.44
CA GLY A 115 38.11 -6.49 -10.56
C GLY A 115 37.46 -7.88 -10.65
N ALA A 116 36.66 -8.31 -9.68
CA ALA A 116 36.13 -9.69 -9.60
C ALA A 116 34.60 -9.85 -9.75
N LEU A 117 33.84 -8.76 -9.94
CA LEU A 117 32.40 -8.89 -10.22
C LEU A 117 32.19 -9.33 -11.68
N ASP A 118 31.57 -10.48 -11.86
CA ASP A 118 31.10 -10.92 -13.16
C ASP A 118 29.92 -10.05 -13.63
N ILE A 119 29.52 -10.19 -14.91
CA ILE A 119 28.41 -9.45 -15.51
C ILE A 119 27.12 -9.59 -14.66
N THR A 120 26.93 -10.76 -14.05
CA THR A 120 25.80 -11.06 -13.15
C THR A 120 25.79 -10.15 -11.93
N GLY A 121 26.92 -10.02 -11.25
CA GLY A 121 27.08 -9.12 -10.11
C GLY A 121 26.80 -7.68 -10.50
N LEU A 122 27.33 -7.20 -11.63
CA LEU A 122 27.04 -5.83 -12.08
C LEU A 122 25.55 -5.62 -12.36
N GLN A 123 24.89 -6.55 -13.04
CA GLN A 123 23.46 -6.47 -13.30
C GLN A 123 22.69 -6.34 -11.99
N ILE A 124 22.97 -7.19 -11.01
CA ILE A 124 22.26 -7.23 -9.74
C ILE A 124 22.52 -5.97 -8.90
N TYR A 125 23.79 -5.59 -8.71
CA TYR A 125 24.16 -4.55 -7.75
C TYR A 125 24.18 -3.16 -8.35
N GLY A 126 24.45 -3.04 -9.65
CA GLY A 126 24.70 -1.77 -10.32
C GLY A 126 23.53 -1.27 -11.15
N ILE A 127 22.74 -2.16 -11.77
CA ILE A 127 21.89 -1.80 -12.91
C ILE A 127 20.41 -2.13 -12.69
N LEU A 128 20.11 -3.40 -12.44
CA LEU A 128 18.78 -3.98 -12.46
C LEU A 128 18.22 -4.20 -11.06
N HIS A 129 18.66 -3.40 -10.09
CA HIS A 129 18.08 -3.33 -8.74
C HIS A 129 17.81 -4.69 -8.08
N GLY A 130 18.80 -5.59 -8.08
CA GLY A 130 18.71 -6.92 -7.48
C GLY A 130 18.34 -8.06 -8.44
N PHE A 131 18.11 -7.77 -9.72
CA PHE A 131 17.78 -8.77 -10.75
C PHE A 131 18.92 -8.96 -11.77
N THR A 132 18.90 -10.08 -12.49
CA THR A 132 19.68 -10.25 -13.73
C THR A 132 18.78 -10.03 -14.95
N ALA A 133 19.37 -9.73 -16.11
CA ALA A 133 18.59 -9.60 -17.35
C ALA A 133 17.84 -10.89 -17.70
N ALA A 134 18.45 -12.05 -17.48
CA ALA A 134 17.81 -13.36 -17.68
C ALA A 134 16.64 -13.60 -16.71
N GLN A 135 16.73 -13.13 -15.47
CA GLN A 135 15.61 -13.18 -14.51
C GLN A 135 14.45 -12.30 -14.99
N LEU A 136 14.72 -11.07 -15.41
CA LEU A 136 13.69 -10.16 -15.95
C LEU A 136 13.03 -10.74 -17.20
N GLU A 137 13.79 -11.42 -18.06
CA GLU A 137 13.27 -12.15 -19.23
C GLU A 137 12.33 -13.28 -18.80
N SER A 138 12.75 -14.13 -17.86
CA SER A 138 11.89 -15.22 -17.35
C SER A 138 10.64 -14.72 -16.60
N LEU A 139 10.68 -13.51 -16.03
CA LEU A 139 9.53 -12.83 -15.43
C LEU A 139 8.64 -12.12 -16.47
N GLY A 140 8.98 -12.19 -17.76
CA GLY A 140 8.26 -11.50 -18.84
C GLY A 140 8.31 -9.97 -18.72
N SER A 141 9.31 -9.44 -18.01
CA SER A 141 9.51 -7.99 -17.79
C SER A 141 10.62 -7.41 -18.67
N PHE A 142 11.20 -8.24 -19.54
CA PHE A 142 12.14 -7.86 -20.59
C PHE A 142 11.40 -7.64 -21.92
N PRO A 143 11.98 -6.97 -22.94
CA PRO A 143 11.32 -6.77 -24.22
C PRO A 143 10.77 -8.07 -24.83
N ASP A 144 9.48 -8.05 -25.14
CA ASP A 144 8.78 -9.15 -25.79
C ASP A 144 8.65 -8.86 -27.29
N LEU A 145 9.29 -9.70 -28.10
CA LEU A 145 9.26 -9.61 -29.56
C LEU A 145 7.86 -9.88 -30.14
N ASN A 146 6.98 -10.53 -29.37
CA ASN A 146 5.61 -10.86 -29.77
C ASN A 146 4.56 -9.88 -29.24
N ALA A 147 4.99 -8.81 -28.55
CA ALA A 147 4.09 -7.81 -28.01
C ALA A 147 3.25 -7.17 -29.12
N LYS A 148 1.95 -7.02 -28.85
CA LYS A 148 1.01 -6.44 -29.81
C LYS A 148 0.97 -4.94 -29.66
N LYS A 149 0.77 -4.23 -30.78
CA LYS A 149 0.65 -2.77 -30.79
C LYS A 149 -0.54 -2.34 -29.93
N GLY A 150 -0.39 -1.19 -29.27
CA GLY A 150 -1.49 -0.51 -28.60
C GLY A 150 -2.63 -0.24 -29.58
N THR A 151 -3.86 -0.34 -29.09
CA THR A 151 -5.07 -0.11 -29.87
C THR A 151 -5.90 1.04 -29.32
N LEU A 152 -5.36 1.86 -28.41
CA LEU A 152 -6.08 3.01 -27.86
C LEU A 152 -6.53 3.95 -28.98
N SER A 153 -7.84 4.01 -29.19
CA SER A 153 -8.48 4.86 -30.19
C SER A 153 -9.28 5.99 -29.56
N ASN A 154 -9.25 6.11 -28.22
CA ASN A 154 -9.93 7.21 -27.55
C ASN A 154 -9.41 8.56 -28.05
N PRO A 155 -10.32 9.51 -28.24
CA PRO A 155 -9.92 10.83 -28.68
C PRO A 155 -9.08 11.49 -27.58
N ILE A 156 -7.99 12.15 -27.97
CA ILE A 156 -7.26 13.08 -27.08
C ILE A 156 -8.13 14.30 -26.75
N GLN A 157 -9.18 14.56 -27.55
CA GLN A 157 -10.01 15.78 -27.53
C GLN A 157 -11.51 15.57 -27.23
N GLN A 158 -12.04 14.34 -27.14
CA GLN A 158 -13.50 14.11 -27.09
C GLN A 158 -13.94 13.06 -26.06
N VAL A 159 -13.41 13.13 -24.84
CA VAL A 159 -14.23 12.69 -23.71
C VAL A 159 -15.04 13.92 -23.28
N THR A 160 -16.34 13.86 -23.54
CA THR A 160 -17.38 14.81 -23.11
C THR A 160 -16.94 15.64 -21.91
N SER A 161 -16.82 16.96 -22.07
CA SER A 161 -16.47 17.94 -21.03
C SER A 161 -15.07 17.89 -20.37
N PHE A 162 -14.18 16.95 -20.70
CA PHE A 162 -12.92 16.74 -19.94
C PHE A 162 -11.59 16.87 -20.70
N SER A 163 -11.62 17.07 -22.02
CA SER A 163 -10.45 16.86 -22.88
C SER A 163 -9.70 18.08 -23.47
N PRO A 164 -9.94 19.37 -23.13
CA PRO A 164 -9.18 20.42 -23.80
C PRO A 164 -7.80 20.69 -23.19
N ILE A 165 -7.47 20.14 -22.01
CA ILE A 165 -6.18 20.37 -21.34
C ILE A 165 -4.96 20.00 -22.20
N PHE A 166 -5.08 18.99 -23.08
CA PHE A 166 -4.00 18.54 -23.96
C PHE A 166 -4.06 19.13 -25.38
N GLN A 167 -4.96 20.09 -25.64
CA GLN A 167 -4.96 20.79 -26.92
C GLN A 167 -3.59 21.39 -27.20
N ILE A 168 -3.17 21.35 -28.46
CA ILE A 168 -1.87 21.86 -28.92
C ILE A 168 -1.66 23.31 -28.47
N ASP A 169 -2.73 24.10 -28.41
CA ASP A 169 -2.66 25.47 -27.93
C ASP A 169 -2.22 25.57 -26.47
N ASN A 170 -2.48 24.59 -25.60
CA ASN A 170 -1.99 24.60 -24.21
C ASN A 170 -0.51 24.27 -24.05
N TRP A 171 0.22 24.01 -25.14
CA TRP A 171 1.65 23.70 -25.12
C TRP A 171 2.52 24.91 -25.45
N GLU A 172 3.71 24.98 -24.83
CA GLU A 172 4.78 25.96 -25.09
C GLU A 172 4.42 27.44 -24.88
N HIS A 173 3.31 27.76 -24.21
CA HIS A 173 2.92 29.13 -23.87
C HIS A 173 3.96 29.88 -23.02
N ILE A 174 4.75 29.14 -22.24
CA ILE A 174 5.82 29.65 -21.37
C ILE A 174 6.90 30.39 -22.18
N TYR A 175 7.00 30.12 -23.48
CA TYR A 175 8.02 30.69 -24.37
C TYR A 175 7.52 31.83 -25.26
N LYS A 176 6.25 32.23 -25.15
CA LYS A 176 5.75 33.46 -25.80
C LYS A 176 6.20 34.67 -24.96
N PRO A 177 6.62 35.78 -25.58
CA PRO A 177 7.55 36.73 -24.98
C PRO A 177 6.87 37.55 -23.87
N LEU A 178 7.15 37.18 -22.62
CA LEU A 178 7.15 38.06 -21.47
C LEU A 178 8.59 38.11 -20.96
N ASP A 179 9.34 39.16 -21.34
CA ASP A 179 10.56 39.69 -20.71
C ASP A 179 11.66 38.72 -20.22
N VAL A 180 11.64 37.45 -20.64
CA VAL A 180 12.76 36.50 -20.50
C VAL A 180 13.24 36.16 -21.91
N PRO A 181 14.08 37.01 -22.54
CA PRO A 181 14.43 36.90 -23.97
C PRO A 181 15.23 35.65 -24.36
N ASN A 182 15.46 34.68 -23.46
CA ASN A 182 16.52 33.69 -23.60
C ASN A 182 16.17 32.23 -23.28
N ARG A 183 14.90 31.86 -23.02
CA ARG A 183 14.55 30.43 -23.10
C ARG A 183 14.25 30.06 -24.55
N ALA A 184 15.30 30.04 -25.37
CA ALA A 184 15.22 29.46 -26.70
C ALA A 184 14.71 28.02 -26.55
N LEU A 185 13.71 27.67 -27.36
CA LEU A 185 13.27 26.29 -27.47
C LEU A 185 14.48 25.40 -27.73
N SER A 186 14.59 24.30 -27.00
CA SER A 186 15.71 23.38 -27.19
C SER A 186 15.60 22.78 -28.59
N ARG A 187 16.70 22.84 -29.34
CA ARG A 187 16.79 22.13 -30.62
C ARG A 187 16.80 20.63 -30.34
N ILE A 188 16.17 19.89 -31.25
CA ILE A 188 16.29 18.44 -31.29
C ILE A 188 17.70 18.13 -31.81
N ASP A 189 18.60 17.69 -30.93
CA ASP A 189 19.97 17.26 -31.27
C ASP A 189 20.07 15.74 -31.13
N LEU A 190 19.57 15.02 -32.14
CA LEU A 190 19.63 13.56 -32.20
C LEU A 190 20.83 13.15 -33.03
N LYS A 191 21.92 12.80 -32.35
CA LYS A 191 23.13 12.26 -32.97
C LYS A 191 22.98 10.75 -33.03
N GLU A 192 22.56 10.15 -34.14
CA GLU A 192 22.76 8.71 -34.49
C GLU A 192 21.89 8.24 -35.68
N ASP A 193 22.34 7.14 -36.32
CA ASP A 193 21.63 6.40 -37.37
C ASP A 193 20.31 5.72 -36.91
N CYS A 194 20.14 5.53 -35.60
CA CYS A 194 19.05 4.73 -35.00
C CYS A 194 17.69 5.46 -34.93
N TYR A 195 17.69 6.77 -35.15
CA TYR A 195 16.47 7.57 -35.20
C TYR A 195 15.81 7.51 -36.58
N GLY A 196 16.52 7.02 -37.62
CA GLY A 196 16.01 6.88 -38.99
C GLY A 196 15.27 8.11 -39.51
N LEU A 197 15.62 9.29 -38.98
CA LEU A 197 15.04 10.56 -39.37
C LEU A 197 15.69 10.95 -40.69
N ASP A 198 14.86 11.37 -41.65
CA ASP A 198 15.35 12.06 -42.85
C ASP A 198 16.26 13.21 -42.38
N PRO A 199 17.53 13.29 -42.82
CA PRO A 199 18.45 14.36 -42.41
C PRO A 199 17.88 15.77 -42.66
N ASN A 200 16.92 15.91 -43.58
CA ASN A 200 16.22 17.18 -43.84
C ASN A 200 15.02 17.43 -42.90
N LYS A 201 14.57 16.40 -42.16
CA LYS A 201 13.48 16.45 -41.18
C LYS A 201 13.93 16.12 -39.76
N SER A 202 15.21 15.82 -39.52
CA SER A 202 15.78 15.58 -38.19
C SER A 202 16.06 16.89 -37.42
N HIS A 203 15.75 18.03 -38.05
CA HIS A 203 15.92 19.36 -37.48
C HIS A 203 14.57 19.90 -37.02
N GLY A 204 14.54 20.45 -35.82
CA GLY A 204 13.36 21.08 -35.26
C GLY A 204 13.58 21.48 -33.81
N TYR A 205 12.51 21.94 -33.20
CA TYR A 205 12.47 22.32 -31.80
C TYR A 205 11.59 21.35 -31.02
N TRP A 206 11.89 21.19 -29.73
CA TRP A 206 11.05 20.47 -28.78
C TRP A 206 9.74 21.23 -28.54
N GLN A 207 8.76 21.00 -29.42
CA GLN A 207 7.45 21.64 -29.42
C GLN A 207 6.36 20.67 -29.84
N MET A 208 5.17 20.77 -29.26
CA MET A 208 4.04 19.92 -29.60
C MET A 208 3.50 20.16 -31.02
N GLN A 209 3.74 21.33 -31.63
CA GLN A 209 3.38 21.58 -33.03
C GLN A 209 4.32 20.85 -34.02
N ASN A 210 5.49 20.41 -33.57
CA ASN A 210 6.41 19.65 -34.39
C ASN A 210 5.93 18.20 -34.52
N ASP A 211 5.62 17.76 -35.75
CA ASP A 211 5.13 16.42 -36.06
C ASP A 211 6.06 15.28 -35.57
N LEU A 212 7.37 15.54 -35.47
CA LEU A 212 8.33 14.59 -34.91
C LEU A 212 8.06 14.29 -33.45
N ILE A 213 7.57 15.27 -32.69
CA ILE A 213 7.26 15.16 -31.26
C ILE A 213 5.79 14.78 -31.07
N ARG A 214 4.89 15.40 -31.84
CA ARG A 214 3.45 15.19 -31.75
C ARG A 214 3.05 13.74 -31.99
N LYS A 215 3.59 13.10 -33.03
CA LYS A 215 3.19 11.73 -33.39
C LYS A 215 3.55 10.70 -32.32
N PRO A 216 4.76 10.71 -31.73
CA PRO A 216 5.08 9.81 -30.63
C PRO A 216 4.39 10.18 -29.31
N MET A 217 4.04 11.45 -29.10
CA MET A 217 3.30 11.88 -27.91
C MET A 217 1.80 11.56 -27.97
N GLU A 218 1.22 11.40 -29.16
CA GLU A 218 -0.22 11.13 -29.29
C GLU A 218 -0.68 9.86 -28.53
N PRO A 219 -0.01 8.69 -28.65
CA PRO A 219 -0.30 7.52 -27.81
C PRO A 219 -0.18 7.81 -26.30
N VAL A 220 0.86 8.54 -25.89
CA VAL A 220 1.08 8.95 -24.48
C VAL A 220 -0.11 9.76 -23.97
N LEU A 221 -0.54 10.78 -24.72
CA LEU A 221 -1.66 11.62 -24.31
C LEU A 221 -2.98 10.85 -24.30
N ARG A 222 -3.16 9.86 -25.18
CA ARG A 222 -4.33 8.96 -25.12
C ARG A 222 -4.31 8.10 -23.86
N HIS A 223 -3.16 7.57 -23.47
CA HIS A 223 -2.98 6.87 -22.20
C HIS A 223 -3.39 7.76 -21.04
N VAL A 224 -2.76 8.93 -20.89
CA VAL A 224 -3.08 9.88 -19.81
C VAL A 224 -4.58 10.25 -19.82
N SER A 225 -5.17 10.49 -20.98
CA SER A 225 -6.61 10.77 -21.11
C SER A 225 -7.49 9.65 -20.57
N ARG A 226 -7.08 8.38 -20.71
CA ARG A 226 -7.81 7.24 -20.11
C ARG A 226 -7.74 7.26 -18.59
N TYR A 227 -6.60 7.61 -17.98
CA TYR A 227 -6.52 7.80 -16.53
C TYR A 227 -7.41 8.94 -16.05
N ILE A 228 -7.32 10.10 -16.70
CA ILE A 228 -8.10 11.30 -16.34
C ILE A 228 -9.60 11.01 -16.41
N SER A 229 -10.06 10.35 -17.47
CA SER A 229 -11.47 9.99 -17.66
C SER A 229 -12.01 9.03 -16.60
N ASN A 230 -11.14 8.38 -15.84
CA ASN A 230 -11.50 7.43 -14.78
C ASN A 230 -11.15 7.94 -13.37
N LEU A 231 -10.68 9.18 -13.20
CA LEU A 231 -10.30 9.74 -11.88
C LEU A 231 -11.45 9.72 -10.87
N LYS A 232 -12.70 9.88 -11.33
CA LYS A 232 -13.90 9.77 -10.49
C LYS A 232 -14.09 8.40 -9.81
N THR A 233 -13.34 7.38 -10.22
CA THR A 233 -13.33 6.06 -9.59
C THR A 233 -12.23 5.91 -8.54
N SER A 234 -11.36 6.92 -8.41
CA SER A 234 -10.25 6.90 -7.47
C SER A 234 -10.65 7.41 -6.10
N LYS A 235 -10.41 6.57 -5.09
CA LYS A 235 -10.52 6.98 -3.69
C LYS A 235 -9.52 8.08 -3.33
N TRP A 236 -8.31 8.04 -3.89
CA TRP A 236 -7.29 9.06 -3.62
C TRP A 236 -7.71 10.44 -4.15
N ILE A 237 -8.37 10.50 -5.31
CA ILE A 237 -8.90 11.76 -5.87
C ILE A 237 -10.08 12.27 -5.04
N ASP A 238 -10.94 11.38 -4.54
CA ASP A 238 -11.98 11.73 -3.54
C ASP A 238 -11.35 12.41 -2.33
N THR A 239 -10.31 11.80 -1.77
CA THR A 239 -9.59 12.29 -0.60
C THR A 239 -8.94 13.64 -0.89
N LEU A 240 -8.17 13.79 -1.98
CA LEU A 240 -7.50 15.05 -2.31
C LEU A 240 -8.49 16.21 -2.49
N LEU A 241 -9.59 16.00 -3.21
CA LEU A 241 -10.48 17.08 -3.62
C LEU A 241 -11.60 17.39 -2.62
N LEU A 242 -12.08 16.38 -1.88
CA LEU A 242 -13.29 16.50 -1.07
C LEU A 242 -13.07 16.31 0.43
N ALA A 243 -11.97 15.69 0.87
CA ALA A 243 -11.68 15.63 2.29
C ALA A 243 -11.20 16.98 2.81
N THR A 244 -11.45 17.23 4.10
CA THR A 244 -11.04 18.47 4.75
C THR A 244 -9.56 18.37 5.13
N PRO A 245 -8.69 19.28 4.67
CA PRO A 245 -7.31 19.32 5.11
C PRO A 245 -7.21 19.79 6.56
N GLU A 246 -6.60 18.97 7.40
CA GLU A 246 -6.34 19.26 8.80
C GLU A 246 -4.90 19.77 8.97
N ILE A 247 -4.66 20.58 9.99
CA ILE A 247 -3.29 20.96 10.36
C ILE A 247 -2.58 19.69 10.83
N LEU A 248 -1.37 19.45 10.36
CA LEU A 248 -0.58 18.30 10.80
C LEU A 248 -0.40 18.36 12.32
N ASP A 249 -0.61 17.23 13.00
CA ASP A 249 -0.38 17.13 14.45
C ASP A 249 1.03 17.66 14.78
N PRO A 250 1.18 18.64 15.69
CA PRO A 250 2.48 19.17 16.09
C PRO A 250 3.47 18.10 16.57
N ASN A 251 2.99 16.96 17.08
CA ASN A 251 3.82 15.83 17.46
C ASN A 251 4.39 15.07 16.27
N LEU A 252 3.73 15.15 15.10
CA LEU A 252 4.15 14.59 13.83
C LEU A 252 4.96 15.58 12.97
N ASP A 253 5.02 16.86 13.34
CA ASP A 253 5.82 17.85 12.64
C ASP A 253 7.27 17.83 13.16
N MET A 254 8.26 17.52 12.31
CA MET A 254 9.68 17.44 12.71
C MET A 254 10.40 18.80 12.77
N ARG A 255 9.75 19.91 12.42
CA ARG A 255 10.36 21.25 12.50
C ARG A 255 10.73 21.62 13.94
N SER A 256 11.66 22.57 14.09
CA SER A 256 11.97 23.13 15.41
C SER A 256 10.75 23.85 16.00
N ALA A 257 10.66 23.94 17.33
CA ALA A 257 9.58 24.67 18.00
C ALA A 257 9.47 26.14 17.52
N ALA A 258 10.60 26.78 17.20
CA ALA A 258 10.63 28.14 16.66
C ALA A 258 10.01 28.22 15.25
N GLU A 259 10.28 27.25 14.38
CA GLU A 259 9.69 27.17 13.03
C GLU A 259 8.21 26.82 13.07
N LYS A 260 7.77 25.99 14.03
CA LYS A 260 6.35 25.71 14.29
C LYS A 260 5.65 26.98 14.76
N LEU A 261 6.23 27.72 15.70
CA LEU A 261 5.66 28.98 16.20
C LEU A 261 5.57 30.05 15.10
N ALA A 262 6.57 30.14 14.24
CA ALA A 262 6.58 31.08 13.13
C ALA A 262 5.57 30.74 12.02
N LYS A 263 5.26 29.45 11.83
CA LYS A 263 4.36 28.94 10.78
C LYS A 263 3.55 27.72 11.27
N PRO A 264 2.56 27.92 12.16
CA PRO A 264 1.87 26.84 12.87
C PRO A 264 0.97 25.99 11.96
N ASP A 265 0.53 26.54 10.83
CA ASP A 265 -0.39 25.93 9.87
C ASP A 265 0.27 25.54 8.55
N ARG A 266 1.62 25.49 8.54
CA ARG A 266 2.39 25.22 7.31
C ARG A 266 2.03 23.87 6.71
N PHE A 267 2.11 22.79 7.48
CA PHE A 267 1.87 21.43 7.00
C PHE A 267 0.44 20.97 7.28
N ARG A 268 -0.12 20.23 6.32
CA ARG A 268 -1.48 19.70 6.40
C ARG A 268 -1.49 18.20 6.18
N ALA A 269 -2.42 17.51 6.81
CA ALA A 269 -2.74 16.13 6.54
C ALA A 269 -4.16 16.03 5.98
N ILE A 270 -4.37 15.13 5.03
CA ILE A 270 -5.69 14.83 4.48
C ILE A 270 -5.91 13.34 4.66
N VAL A 271 -7.03 12.98 5.31
CA VAL A 271 -7.42 11.59 5.53
C VAL A 271 -8.68 11.27 4.74
N ASP A 272 -8.82 9.99 4.39
CA ASP A 272 -10.00 9.51 3.67
C ASP A 272 -11.30 9.90 4.38
N ARG A 273 -12.28 10.35 3.58
CA ARG A 273 -13.61 10.66 4.09
C ARG A 273 -14.28 9.40 4.65
N PRO A 274 -14.98 9.49 5.80
CA PRO A 274 -15.79 8.39 6.31
C PRO A 274 -16.80 7.91 5.25
N PRO A 275 -17.03 6.59 5.07
CA PRO A 275 -17.95 6.09 4.04
C PRO A 275 -19.36 6.71 4.11
N ALA A 276 -19.84 7.03 5.31
CA ALA A 276 -21.15 7.66 5.53
C ALA A 276 -21.25 9.11 4.99
N SER A 277 -20.12 9.77 4.75
CA SER A 277 -20.07 11.15 4.21
C SER A 277 -19.94 11.21 2.69
N ILE A 278 -19.66 10.07 2.03
CA ILE A 278 -19.47 10.00 0.58
C ILE A 278 -20.85 10.04 -0.10
N ARG A 279 -21.11 11.11 -0.85
CA ARG A 279 -22.35 11.26 -1.61
C ARG A 279 -22.16 10.76 -3.05
N PRO A 280 -23.06 9.90 -3.57
CA PRO A 280 -22.98 9.43 -4.96
C PRO A 280 -22.95 10.60 -5.95
N GLY A 281 -21.99 10.61 -6.87
CA GLY A 281 -21.84 11.62 -7.92
C GLY A 281 -21.21 12.96 -7.49
N GLU A 282 -20.95 13.16 -6.20
CA GLU A 282 -20.29 14.39 -5.70
C GLU A 282 -18.88 14.56 -6.26
N LEU A 283 -18.08 13.49 -6.22
CA LEU A 283 -16.72 13.52 -6.77
C LEU A 283 -16.72 13.81 -8.27
N GLU A 284 -17.61 13.19 -9.02
CA GLU A 284 -17.74 13.46 -10.45
C GLU A 284 -18.05 14.95 -10.66
N TYR A 285 -19.08 15.47 -10.00
CA TYR A 285 -19.46 16.88 -10.12
C TYR A 285 -18.34 17.88 -9.75
N GLU A 286 -17.61 17.64 -8.66
CA GLU A 286 -16.52 18.54 -8.28
C GLU A 286 -15.31 18.39 -9.21
N LEU A 287 -14.96 17.16 -9.59
CA LEU A 287 -13.88 16.90 -10.55
C LEU A 287 -14.13 17.59 -11.90
N ASP A 288 -15.37 17.63 -12.39
CA ASP A 288 -15.74 18.35 -13.61
C ASP A 288 -15.37 19.83 -13.52
N LYS A 289 -15.65 20.47 -12.37
CA LYS A 289 -15.27 21.87 -12.13
C LYS A 289 -13.75 22.04 -12.07
N TYR A 290 -13.05 21.11 -11.43
CA TYR A 290 -11.58 21.12 -11.40
C TYR A 290 -11.01 21.10 -12.80
N LEU A 291 -11.46 20.16 -13.63
CA LEU A 291 -10.92 19.98 -14.98
C LEU A 291 -11.26 21.16 -15.91
N VAL A 292 -12.45 21.76 -15.81
CA VAL A 292 -12.85 22.95 -16.58
C VAL A 292 -12.00 24.18 -16.25
N ASP A 293 -11.58 24.35 -14.99
CA ASP A 293 -10.73 25.49 -14.63
C ASP A 293 -9.25 25.19 -14.88
N MET A 294 -8.82 23.94 -14.66
CA MET A 294 -7.48 23.49 -15.04
C MET A 294 -7.25 23.69 -16.54
N GLU A 295 -8.23 23.44 -17.40
CA GLU A 295 -8.16 23.76 -18.82
C GLU A 295 -7.70 25.21 -19.09
N LYS A 296 -8.19 26.17 -18.31
CA LYS A 296 -7.88 27.59 -18.49
C LYS A 296 -6.47 27.94 -18.01
N ARG A 297 -5.91 27.19 -17.06
CA ARG A 297 -4.67 27.53 -16.34
C ARG A 297 -3.50 26.62 -16.68
N LEU A 298 -3.75 25.36 -17.01
CA LEU A 298 -2.75 24.32 -17.19
C LEU A 298 -2.05 24.48 -18.53
N ARG A 299 -0.73 24.50 -18.50
CA ARG A 299 0.14 24.61 -19.66
C ARG A 299 1.21 23.53 -19.60
N PHE A 300 1.54 23.00 -20.77
CA PHE A 300 2.58 21.99 -20.93
C PHE A 300 3.77 22.55 -21.68
N ALA A 301 4.97 22.02 -21.43
CA ALA A 301 6.16 22.35 -22.18
C ALA A 301 7.18 21.22 -22.09
N PHE A 302 8.19 21.26 -22.96
CA PHE A 302 9.36 20.40 -22.90
C PHE A 302 10.57 21.17 -22.40
N GLY A 303 11.38 20.55 -21.53
CA GLY A 303 12.61 21.15 -21.01
C GLY A 303 13.71 20.11 -20.85
N SER A 304 14.97 20.47 -21.09
CA SER A 304 16.09 19.57 -20.85
C SER A 304 16.45 19.55 -19.36
N CYS A 305 16.63 18.35 -18.82
CA CYS A 305 17.16 18.15 -17.47
C CYS A 305 18.70 18.00 -17.45
N SER A 306 19.36 18.06 -18.61
CA SER A 306 20.81 17.93 -18.75
C SER A 306 21.56 19.27 -18.63
N ASN A 307 22.68 19.25 -17.89
CA ASN A 307 23.59 20.39 -17.76
C ASN A 307 24.20 20.85 -19.10
N LYS A 308 24.24 19.98 -20.12
CA LYS A 308 24.80 20.32 -21.45
C LYS A 308 24.00 21.40 -22.17
N SER A 309 22.69 21.50 -21.93
CA SER A 309 21.88 22.61 -22.45
C SER A 309 22.23 23.95 -21.79
N ARG A 310 22.77 23.92 -20.57
CA ARG A 310 23.24 25.09 -19.80
C ARG A 310 24.70 25.46 -20.09
N GLU A 311 25.48 24.64 -20.77
CA GLU A 311 26.89 24.97 -21.13
C GLU A 311 26.97 26.11 -22.16
N ASN A 312 25.90 26.34 -22.93
CA ASN A 312 25.80 27.45 -23.90
C ASN A 312 25.17 28.73 -23.31
N LEU A 313 24.78 28.72 -22.03
CA LEU A 313 24.33 29.91 -21.32
C LEU A 313 25.49 30.38 -20.42
N PRO A 314 25.76 31.69 -20.29
CA PRO A 314 26.80 32.19 -19.39
C PRO A 314 26.45 31.75 -17.96
N GLN A 315 27.21 30.78 -17.43
CA GLN A 315 26.99 30.27 -16.09
C GLN A 315 27.59 31.24 -15.07
N ASP A 316 26.84 31.57 -14.03
CA ASP A 316 27.40 32.15 -12.82
C ASP A 316 28.29 31.07 -12.16
N PRO A 317 29.62 31.28 -12.06
CA PRO A 317 30.54 30.32 -11.46
C PRO A 317 30.26 30.04 -9.99
N ASN A 318 29.44 30.87 -9.32
CA ASN A 318 29.03 30.67 -7.93
C ASN A 318 27.67 29.97 -7.78
N SER A 319 26.97 29.66 -8.88
CA SER A 319 25.73 28.89 -8.77
C SER A 319 26.07 27.45 -8.32
N PRO A 320 25.49 26.95 -7.22
CA PRO A 320 25.70 25.56 -6.84
C PRO A 320 25.26 24.69 -8.02
N LYS A 321 26.12 23.72 -8.41
CA LYS A 321 25.81 22.72 -9.45
C LYS A 321 24.58 21.91 -9.01
N GLN A 322 23.38 22.45 -9.20
CA GLN A 322 22.13 21.80 -8.84
C GLN A 322 21.90 20.65 -9.83
N ASN A 323 22.30 19.47 -9.37
CA ASN A 323 22.35 18.20 -10.09
C ASN A 323 21.03 17.40 -10.02
N ALA A 324 19.87 18.03 -9.85
CA ALA A 324 18.61 17.31 -9.84
C ALA A 324 18.07 17.20 -11.27
N GLY A 325 18.41 16.11 -11.96
CA GLY A 325 17.69 15.74 -13.18
C GLY A 325 16.24 15.41 -12.81
N PHE A 326 15.28 16.14 -13.36
CA PHE A 326 13.85 15.88 -13.19
C PHE A 326 13.30 15.12 -14.42
N ALA A 327 12.29 14.27 -14.22
CA ALA A 327 11.55 13.62 -15.32
C ALA A 327 10.35 14.48 -15.75
N GLY A 328 9.71 15.12 -14.77
CA GLY A 328 8.72 16.17 -14.91
C GLY A 328 8.91 17.21 -13.80
N VAL A 329 8.32 18.39 -13.96
CA VAL A 329 8.20 19.36 -12.87
C VAL A 329 6.95 20.21 -13.05
N THR A 330 6.26 20.47 -11.94
CA THR A 330 5.10 21.35 -11.87
C THR A 330 5.43 22.64 -11.13
N PHE A 331 5.04 23.80 -11.70
CA PHE A 331 5.21 25.09 -11.04
C PHE A 331 4.17 26.13 -11.49
N VAL A 332 3.94 27.14 -10.66
CA VAL A 332 3.03 28.25 -10.98
C VAL A 332 3.80 29.40 -11.62
N THR A 333 3.23 29.98 -12.68
CA THR A 333 3.62 31.29 -13.18
C THR A 333 2.53 32.29 -12.78
N ILE A 334 2.87 33.25 -11.93
CA ILE A 334 1.97 34.33 -11.51
C ILE A 334 2.20 35.51 -12.44
N SER A 335 1.24 35.82 -13.31
CA SER A 335 1.28 36.99 -14.17
C SER A 335 0.11 37.92 -13.88
N ARG A 336 0.40 39.19 -13.58
CA ARG A 336 -0.64 40.22 -13.44
C ARG A 336 -1.38 40.51 -14.76
N ILE A 337 -0.76 40.17 -15.90
CA ILE A 337 -1.28 40.49 -17.24
C ILE A 337 -1.97 39.28 -17.87
N LEU A 338 -1.40 38.08 -17.72
CA LEU A 338 -1.91 36.86 -18.37
C LEU A 338 -2.71 35.94 -17.44
N GLY A 339 -2.83 36.29 -16.16
CA GLY A 339 -3.43 35.43 -15.14
C GLY A 339 -2.44 34.38 -14.61
N ASN A 340 -2.91 33.61 -13.63
CA ASN A 340 -2.13 32.53 -13.02
C ASN A 340 -2.16 31.29 -13.92
N ALA A 341 -0.98 30.77 -14.28
CA ALA A 341 -0.85 29.55 -15.07
C ALA A 341 -0.12 28.46 -14.26
N ILE A 342 -0.59 27.23 -14.39
CA ILE A 342 0.03 26.03 -13.80
C ILE A 342 0.81 25.36 -14.93
N ASN A 343 2.11 25.15 -14.74
CA ASN A 343 3.00 24.70 -15.80
C ASN A 343 3.53 23.32 -15.45
N ILE A 344 3.37 22.38 -16.37
CA ILE A 344 4.00 21.06 -16.34
C ILE A 344 5.09 21.04 -17.41
N VAL A 345 6.34 20.85 -17.01
CA VAL A 345 7.47 20.71 -17.93
C VAL A 345 7.92 19.25 -17.93
N ILE A 346 7.89 18.62 -19.10
CA ILE A 346 8.32 17.24 -19.31
C ILE A 346 9.77 17.22 -19.78
N ALA A 347 10.59 16.35 -19.22
CA ALA A 347 11.97 16.20 -19.63
C ALA A 347 12.07 15.75 -21.10
N THR A 348 12.85 16.46 -21.91
CA THR A 348 13.11 16.06 -23.30
C THR A 348 13.74 14.67 -23.40
N GLU A 349 14.57 14.35 -22.42
CA GLU A 349 15.30 13.11 -22.29
C GLU A 349 14.38 11.91 -22.01
N LEU A 350 13.25 12.13 -21.33
CA LEU A 350 12.20 11.14 -21.10
C LEU A 350 11.46 10.78 -22.39
N VAL A 351 11.28 11.75 -23.29
CA VAL A 351 10.54 11.59 -24.56
C VAL A 351 11.46 11.14 -25.71
N THR A 352 12.75 11.46 -25.65
CA THR A 352 13.72 11.17 -26.71
C THR A 352 13.72 9.70 -27.19
N PRO A 353 13.65 8.68 -26.31
CA PRO A 353 13.61 7.29 -26.75
C PRO A 353 12.44 6.96 -27.69
N LEU A 354 11.28 7.61 -27.53
CA LEU A 354 10.09 7.40 -28.38
C LEU A 354 10.33 7.80 -29.84
N LEU A 355 11.30 8.68 -30.09
CA LEU A 355 11.67 9.16 -31.43
C LEU A 355 12.49 8.13 -32.23
N ARG A 356 12.92 7.03 -31.60
CA ARG A 356 13.70 5.98 -32.26
C ARG A 356 12.83 5.11 -33.17
N ASN A 357 13.41 4.66 -34.28
CA ASN A 357 12.74 3.77 -35.24
C ASN A 357 13.03 2.28 -35.00
N ASP A 358 13.96 1.97 -34.11
CA ASP A 358 14.40 0.61 -33.81
C ASP A 358 13.79 0.02 -32.51
N LEU A 359 12.81 0.69 -31.92
CA LEU A 359 12.06 0.15 -30.77
C LEU A 359 11.19 -1.04 -31.20
N SER A 360 11.26 -2.14 -30.45
CA SER A 360 10.25 -3.19 -30.49
C SER A 360 8.91 -2.64 -29.99
N THR A 361 7.84 -3.37 -30.26
CA THR A 361 6.51 -2.99 -29.78
C THR A 361 6.46 -2.88 -28.24
N SER A 362 7.03 -3.86 -27.52
CA SER A 362 7.02 -3.83 -26.05
C SER A 362 7.81 -2.67 -25.48
N GLU A 363 8.95 -2.32 -26.10
CA GLU A 363 9.76 -1.19 -25.67
C GLU A 363 9.03 0.11 -25.87
N ARG A 364 8.43 0.31 -27.06
CA ARG A 364 7.63 1.50 -27.34
C ARG A 364 6.50 1.66 -26.34
N LEU A 365 5.79 0.58 -26.02
CA LEU A 365 4.72 0.61 -25.00
C LEU A 365 5.25 0.93 -23.60
N ALA A 366 6.43 0.41 -23.22
CA ALA A 366 7.05 0.73 -21.94
C ALA A 366 7.46 2.21 -21.87
N GLU A 367 8.04 2.77 -22.94
CA GLU A 367 8.36 4.19 -23.02
C GLU A 367 7.10 5.06 -22.95
N GLU A 368 6.07 4.71 -23.73
CA GLU A 368 4.78 5.43 -23.73
C GLU A 368 4.15 5.43 -22.32
N PHE A 369 4.20 4.29 -21.63
CA PHE A 369 3.73 4.15 -20.26
C PHE A 369 4.55 4.99 -19.27
N ASN A 370 5.88 5.01 -19.40
CA ASN A 370 6.76 5.79 -18.54
C ASN A 370 6.46 7.29 -18.64
N VAL A 371 6.39 7.83 -19.86
CA VAL A 371 6.03 9.25 -20.07
C VAL A 371 4.62 9.54 -19.55
N SER A 372 3.68 8.62 -19.76
CA SER A 372 2.30 8.78 -19.25
C SER A 372 2.26 8.84 -17.73
N ALA A 373 2.98 7.93 -17.04
CA ALA A 373 3.07 7.90 -15.59
C ALA A 373 3.68 9.18 -15.04
N THR A 374 4.73 9.73 -15.67
CA THR A 374 5.28 11.04 -15.30
C THR A 374 4.28 12.17 -15.48
N ILE A 375 3.54 12.23 -16.60
CA ILE A 375 2.51 13.28 -16.76
C ILE A 375 1.43 13.16 -15.68
N ILE A 376 1.01 11.93 -15.35
CA ILE A 376 0.02 11.68 -14.30
C ILE A 376 0.53 12.11 -12.92
N HIS A 377 1.81 11.84 -12.62
CA HIS A 377 2.50 12.33 -11.43
C HIS A 377 2.43 13.87 -11.34
N GLU A 378 2.82 14.57 -12.41
CA GLU A 378 2.77 16.04 -12.44
C GLU A 378 1.35 16.61 -12.38
N ILE A 379 0.35 15.88 -12.88
CA ILE A 379 -1.06 16.30 -12.76
C ILE A 379 -1.53 16.27 -11.31
N ALA A 380 -1.01 15.38 -10.46
CA ALA A 380 -1.32 15.36 -9.04
C ALA A 380 -0.92 16.68 -8.37
N HIS A 381 0.31 17.13 -8.67
CA HIS A 381 0.82 18.44 -8.25
C HIS A 381 -0.04 19.58 -8.77
N ALA A 382 -0.38 19.53 -10.06
CA ALA A 382 -1.20 20.57 -10.69
C ALA A 382 -2.62 20.68 -10.09
N LEU A 383 -3.24 19.56 -9.74
CA LEU A 383 -4.55 19.54 -9.07
C LEU A 383 -4.49 20.27 -7.72
N TYR A 384 -3.45 20.00 -6.93
CA TYR A 384 -3.29 20.64 -5.62
C TYR A 384 -2.97 22.12 -5.73
N VAL A 385 -2.11 22.50 -6.68
CA VAL A 385 -1.83 23.90 -7.00
C VAL A 385 -3.12 24.63 -7.42
N ASP A 386 -3.96 24.04 -8.27
CA ASP A 386 -5.25 24.65 -8.64
C ASP A 386 -6.16 24.84 -7.43
N TRP A 387 -6.20 23.86 -6.52
CA TRP A 387 -6.91 23.98 -5.25
C TRP A 387 -6.40 25.17 -4.42
N GLN A 388 -5.08 25.35 -4.29
CA GLN A 388 -4.49 26.49 -3.58
C GLN A 388 -4.87 27.83 -4.22
N LEU A 389 -4.81 27.93 -5.55
CA LEU A 389 -5.20 29.14 -6.28
C LEU A 389 -6.65 29.55 -6.00
N ARG A 390 -7.57 28.58 -5.94
CA ARG A 390 -8.99 28.86 -5.62
C ARG A 390 -9.18 29.34 -4.19
N MET A 391 -8.42 28.78 -3.25
CA MET A 391 -8.47 29.22 -1.87
C MET A 391 -7.97 30.66 -1.73
N PHE A 392 -6.93 31.01 -2.49
CA PHE A 392 -6.45 32.39 -2.58
C PHE A 392 -7.48 33.34 -3.19
N GLU A 393 -8.14 32.96 -4.29
CA GLU A 393 -9.20 33.75 -4.93
C GLU A 393 -10.40 34.00 -4.01
N LYS A 394 -10.61 33.13 -3.02
CA LYS A 394 -11.62 33.28 -1.96
C LYS A 394 -11.15 34.15 -0.78
N GLY A 395 -10.00 34.80 -0.89
CA GLY A 395 -9.50 35.75 0.10
C GLY A 395 -8.55 35.15 1.15
N MET A 396 -7.98 33.96 0.93
CA MET A 396 -6.88 33.51 1.79
C MET A 396 -5.66 34.43 1.64
N PRO A 397 -4.91 34.70 2.73
CA PRO A 397 -3.74 35.57 2.70
C PRO A 397 -2.69 35.14 1.65
N ALA A 398 -2.05 36.12 1.00
CA ALA A 398 -0.99 35.86 0.02
C ALA A 398 0.27 35.18 0.63
N GLU A 399 0.40 35.22 1.95
CA GLU A 399 1.46 34.52 2.69
C GLU A 399 1.25 32.99 2.69
N SER A 400 0.06 32.52 2.31
CA SER A 400 -0.33 31.11 2.21
C SER A 400 0.08 30.42 0.90
N TRP A 401 0.73 31.11 -0.04
CA TRP A 401 1.20 30.49 -1.30
C TRP A 401 2.36 29.49 -1.12
N ALA A 402 2.87 29.37 0.11
CA ALA A 402 3.91 28.42 0.48
C ALA A 402 3.39 27.27 1.35
N ILE A 403 2.08 26.96 1.29
CA ILE A 403 1.56 25.73 1.89
C ILE A 403 2.21 24.56 1.13
N PRO A 404 3.05 23.74 1.77
CA PRO A 404 3.59 22.54 1.17
C PRO A 404 2.46 21.58 0.83
N GLU A 405 2.77 20.58 0.02
CA GLU A 405 1.82 19.51 -0.25
C GLU A 405 1.31 18.86 1.04
N PRO A 406 0.10 18.29 1.02
CA PRO A 406 -0.44 17.63 2.19
C PRO A 406 0.07 16.18 2.27
N TYR A 407 0.21 15.67 3.49
CA TYR A 407 0.37 14.23 3.71
C TYR A 407 -0.98 13.55 3.53
N ILE A 408 -1.06 12.52 2.68
CA ILE A 408 -2.30 11.77 2.46
C ILE A 408 -2.29 10.52 3.33
N ASN A 409 -3.35 10.28 4.09
CA ASN A 409 -3.57 9.04 4.85
C ASN A 409 -2.38 8.61 5.75
N GLY A 410 -1.67 9.57 6.33
CA GLY A 410 -0.50 9.30 7.19
C GLY A 410 0.75 8.85 6.44
N GLU A 411 0.83 9.13 5.14
CA GLU A 411 2.06 8.95 4.36
C GLU A 411 3.24 9.68 5.00
N ILE A 412 4.42 9.08 4.88
CA ILE A 412 5.64 9.59 5.53
C ILE A 412 6.17 10.83 4.81
N MET A 413 5.81 10.99 3.53
CA MET A 413 6.35 11.98 2.62
C MET A 413 5.22 12.82 2.03
N SER A 414 5.45 14.13 1.95
CA SER A 414 4.51 15.11 1.41
C SER A 414 4.85 15.38 -0.06
N GLU A 415 4.60 14.39 -0.91
CA GLU A 415 4.82 14.46 -2.36
C GLU A 415 3.65 13.77 -3.07
N LEU A 416 2.74 14.58 -3.61
CA LEU A 416 1.46 14.12 -4.16
C LEU A 416 1.62 13.30 -5.43
N GLY A 417 2.66 13.54 -6.21
CA GLY A 417 2.94 12.78 -7.42
C GLY A 417 3.27 11.33 -7.08
N TYR A 418 4.13 11.08 -6.09
CA TYR A 418 4.50 9.78 -5.56
C TYR A 418 3.34 9.14 -4.82
N SER A 419 2.59 9.91 -4.02
CA SER A 419 1.35 9.46 -3.40
C SER A 419 0.38 8.92 -4.46
N TRP A 420 0.24 9.64 -5.56
CA TRP A 420 -0.67 9.29 -6.64
C TRP A 420 -0.20 8.09 -7.46
N THR A 421 1.08 8.04 -7.85
CA THR A 421 1.63 6.88 -8.58
C THR A 421 1.64 5.63 -7.70
N ASN A 422 1.87 5.74 -6.39
CA ASN A 422 1.65 4.64 -5.44
C ASN A 422 0.19 4.17 -5.44
N ALA A 423 -0.77 5.09 -5.38
CA ALA A 423 -2.19 4.74 -5.38
C ALA A 423 -2.63 4.05 -6.69
N LEU A 424 -2.03 4.42 -7.83
CA LEU A 424 -2.39 3.90 -9.16
C LEU A 424 -1.60 2.66 -9.59
N PHE A 425 -0.31 2.63 -9.33
CA PHE A 425 0.63 1.65 -9.88
C PHE A 425 1.33 0.84 -8.79
N ASP A 426 1.03 1.10 -7.51
CA ASP A 426 1.73 0.48 -6.37
C ASP A 426 3.26 0.74 -6.42
N GLY A 427 3.63 1.89 -6.98
CA GLY A 427 4.99 2.41 -7.08
C GLY A 427 5.15 3.50 -8.15
N ASP A 428 6.24 4.24 -8.08
CA ASP A 428 6.70 5.15 -9.12
C ASP A 428 7.57 4.44 -10.17
N MET A 429 7.61 4.98 -11.39
CA MET A 429 8.26 4.32 -12.51
C MET A 429 9.77 4.59 -12.53
N VAL A 430 10.56 3.52 -12.46
CA VAL A 430 12.02 3.57 -12.54
C VAL A 430 12.50 2.72 -13.71
N PRO A 431 13.18 3.29 -14.71
CA PRO A 431 13.80 2.51 -15.77
C PRO A 431 14.76 1.44 -15.26
N PHE A 432 14.90 0.32 -15.98
CA PHE A 432 15.93 -0.69 -15.72
C PHE A 432 17.37 -0.15 -15.75
N ARG A 433 17.56 1.04 -16.34
CA ARG A 433 18.84 1.72 -16.46
C ARG A 433 19.02 2.83 -15.40
N GLY A 434 18.12 2.94 -14.43
CA GLY A 434 18.15 3.96 -13.38
C GLY A 434 17.88 5.39 -13.89
N ARG A 435 17.80 6.34 -12.95
CA ARG A 435 17.43 7.76 -13.23
C ARG A 435 18.60 8.64 -13.69
N THR A 436 19.83 8.15 -13.74
CA THR A 436 21.02 8.99 -14.07
C THR A 436 21.36 9.00 -15.56
N ILE A 437 20.72 8.14 -16.37
CA ILE A 437 21.13 7.86 -17.77
C ILE A 437 20.22 8.52 -18.82
N TRP A 438 19.22 9.31 -18.43
CA TRP A 438 18.36 10.05 -19.37
C TRP A 438 19.15 10.87 -20.42
N LYS A 439 20.42 11.20 -20.15
CA LYS A 439 21.29 12.06 -20.95
C LYS A 439 21.67 11.55 -22.35
N ASP A 440 21.38 10.30 -22.73
CA ASP A 440 21.81 9.72 -24.02
C ASP A 440 20.68 9.33 -25.00
N GLY A 441 19.40 9.52 -24.62
CA GLY A 441 18.26 9.25 -25.50
C GLY A 441 18.03 7.77 -25.85
N ARG A 442 18.72 6.85 -25.16
CA ARG A 442 18.59 5.41 -25.39
C ARG A 442 17.37 4.82 -24.68
N PRO A 443 16.82 3.69 -25.14
CA PRO A 443 15.65 3.07 -24.54
C PRO A 443 15.90 2.55 -23.12
N ASN A 444 14.83 2.50 -22.34
CA ASN A 444 14.78 2.06 -20.95
C ASN A 444 14.79 0.53 -20.78
N LEU A 445 14.55 -0.24 -21.86
CA LEU A 445 14.44 -1.71 -21.91
C LEU A 445 13.21 -2.28 -21.16
N GLY A 446 12.89 -1.73 -20.00
CA GLY A 446 11.74 -2.04 -19.16
C GLY A 446 11.69 -1.12 -17.95
N LEU A 447 10.68 -1.30 -17.10
CA LEU A 447 10.44 -0.46 -15.92
C LEU A 447 10.27 -1.31 -14.66
N PHE A 448 10.73 -0.77 -13.54
CA PHE A 448 10.38 -1.17 -12.19
C PHE A 448 9.29 -0.22 -11.64
N ALA A 449 8.37 -0.77 -10.88
CA ALA A 449 7.61 -0.01 -9.89
C ALA A 449 8.44 0.05 -8.60
N PHE A 450 8.88 1.25 -8.24
CA PHE A 450 9.61 1.56 -7.00
C PHE A 450 8.63 2.12 -5.96
N LYS A 451 8.69 1.72 -4.69
CA LYS A 451 7.77 2.25 -3.66
C LYS A 451 8.37 3.43 -2.89
N PRO A 452 8.06 4.69 -3.25
CA PRO A 452 8.46 5.85 -2.44
C PRO A 452 7.64 5.95 -1.13
N PRO A 453 8.21 6.57 -0.08
CA PRO A 453 9.62 6.93 0.02
C PRO A 453 10.48 5.67 0.17
N GLY A 454 11.52 5.54 -0.63
CA GLY A 454 12.60 4.60 -0.39
C GLY A 454 13.71 5.21 0.44
N ARG A 455 14.71 4.40 0.75
CA ARG A 455 15.91 4.75 1.50
C ARG A 455 16.68 5.90 0.85
N LYS A 456 16.81 5.89 -0.48
CA LYS A 456 17.64 6.85 -1.25
C LYS A 456 16.92 8.15 -1.58
N ASP A 457 15.63 8.24 -1.28
CA ASP A 457 14.90 9.48 -1.48
C ASP A 457 15.47 10.49 -0.48
N ARG A 458 16.43 11.28 -0.99
CA ARG A 458 16.91 12.45 -0.29
C ARG A 458 15.70 13.36 -0.22
N LEU A 459 15.06 13.35 0.94
CA LEU A 459 14.01 14.26 1.40
C LEU A 459 14.51 15.71 1.41
N GLY A 460 15.02 16.20 0.29
CA GLY A 460 15.78 17.44 0.18
C GLY A 460 14.93 18.65 0.56
N HIS A 461 13.61 18.57 0.35
CA HIS A 461 12.62 19.60 0.67
C HIS A 461 11.34 19.09 1.33
N GLU A 462 11.11 17.78 1.36
CA GLU A 462 9.93 17.14 1.94
C GLU A 462 10.25 16.71 3.36
N THR A 463 9.60 17.32 4.35
CA THR A 463 9.89 16.97 5.75
C THR A 463 9.22 15.62 6.05
N PRO A 464 9.91 14.59 6.52
CA PRO A 464 9.23 13.38 6.98
C PRO A 464 8.40 13.71 8.22
N ILE A 465 7.25 13.07 8.40
CA ILE A 465 6.50 13.19 9.66
C ILE A 465 7.27 12.50 10.80
N ALA A 466 7.25 13.08 12.01
CA ALA A 466 7.87 12.51 13.19
C ALA A 466 7.19 11.17 13.53
N GLY A 467 8.00 10.14 13.81
CA GLY A 467 7.52 8.76 13.95
C GLY A 467 7.31 8.03 12.60
N GLY A 468 7.36 8.74 11.47
CA GLY A 468 7.44 8.16 10.14
C GLY A 468 8.81 7.52 9.93
N ILE A 469 8.91 6.22 10.21
CA ILE A 469 10.13 5.46 9.97
C ILE A 469 10.28 5.28 8.46
N LEU A 470 11.23 6.01 7.86
CA LEU A 470 11.61 5.74 6.48
C LEU A 470 11.89 4.25 6.30
N PRO A 471 11.37 3.63 5.23
CA PRO A 471 11.66 2.23 4.96
C PRO A 471 13.18 2.01 4.96
N THR A 472 13.63 1.02 5.72
CA THR A 472 15.04 0.59 5.72
C THR A 472 15.41 -0.18 4.45
N THR A 473 14.41 -0.41 3.58
CA THR A 473 14.46 -1.27 2.42
C THR A 473 13.83 -0.58 1.23
N ASP A 474 14.53 -0.53 0.10
CA ASP A 474 13.94 -0.16 -1.19
C ASP A 474 13.26 -1.36 -1.82
N TYR A 475 12.07 -1.15 -2.38
CA TYR A 475 11.31 -2.18 -3.10
C TYR A 475 11.28 -1.86 -4.59
N TYR A 476 11.79 -2.77 -5.43
CA TYR A 476 11.68 -2.67 -6.88
C TYR A 476 10.94 -3.89 -7.44
N SER A 477 9.84 -3.63 -8.14
CA SER A 477 9.00 -4.68 -8.73
C SER A 477 9.01 -4.55 -10.25
N PRO A 478 9.61 -5.49 -11.00
CA PRO A 478 9.65 -5.39 -12.46
C PRO A 478 8.24 -5.50 -13.03
N ILE A 479 7.92 -4.63 -13.98
CA ILE A 479 6.61 -4.60 -14.63
C ILE A 479 6.65 -5.48 -15.89
N PRO A 480 5.80 -6.52 -15.97
CA PRO A 480 5.74 -7.38 -17.15
C PRO A 480 5.36 -6.60 -18.42
N SER A 481 5.96 -6.93 -19.55
CA SER A 481 5.67 -6.31 -20.85
C SER A 481 4.19 -6.44 -21.24
N THR A 482 3.57 -7.56 -20.85
CA THR A 482 2.13 -7.81 -21.05
C THR A 482 1.23 -6.82 -20.31
N HIS A 483 1.73 -6.15 -19.27
CA HIS A 483 1.00 -5.10 -18.58
C HIS A 483 0.84 -3.87 -19.49
N TYR A 484 1.93 -3.39 -20.10
CA TYR A 484 1.88 -2.25 -21.02
C TYR A 484 0.94 -2.54 -22.20
N GLU A 485 1.00 -3.75 -22.76
CA GLU A 485 0.07 -4.19 -23.82
C GLU A 485 -1.39 -4.12 -23.37
N LYS A 486 -1.71 -4.56 -22.14
CA LYS A 486 -3.08 -4.53 -21.62
C LYS A 486 -3.59 -3.11 -21.47
N VAL A 487 -2.84 -2.24 -20.80
CA VAL A 487 -3.26 -0.85 -20.55
C VAL A 487 -3.25 0.01 -21.82
N ALA A 488 -2.60 -0.44 -22.88
CA ALA A 488 -2.63 0.18 -24.21
C ALA A 488 -3.79 -0.29 -25.10
N ARG A 489 -4.85 -0.92 -24.55
CA ARG A 489 -6.01 -1.38 -25.31
C ARG A 489 -7.32 -0.77 -24.83
N ASP A 490 -8.19 -0.43 -25.78
CA ASP A 490 -9.51 0.13 -25.48
C ASP A 490 -10.36 -0.81 -24.61
N ASN A 491 -10.35 -2.12 -24.91
CA ASN A 491 -11.13 -3.09 -24.16
C ASN A 491 -10.73 -3.19 -22.68
N PHE A 492 -9.47 -2.93 -22.34
CA PHE A 492 -9.03 -2.88 -20.94
C PHE A 492 -9.72 -1.73 -20.20
N TRP A 493 -9.83 -0.56 -20.82
CA TRP A 493 -10.48 0.60 -20.20
C TRP A 493 -12.00 0.51 -20.23
N ASP A 494 -12.58 0.14 -21.37
CA ASP A 494 -14.02 0.15 -21.59
C ASP A 494 -14.76 -0.90 -20.76
N PHE A 495 -14.10 -2.03 -20.48
CA PHE A 495 -14.65 -3.12 -19.67
C PHE A 495 -13.99 -3.23 -18.29
N GLY A 496 -12.67 -3.10 -18.22
CA GLY A 496 -11.89 -3.25 -17.00
C GLY A 496 -12.06 -2.04 -16.09
N ALA A 497 -11.45 -0.92 -16.47
CA ALA A 497 -11.45 0.29 -15.64
C ALA A 497 -12.87 0.78 -15.31
N ARG A 498 -13.81 0.67 -16.25
CA ARG A 498 -15.22 1.03 -16.00
C ARG A 498 -15.86 0.23 -14.85
N LYS A 499 -15.50 -1.05 -14.69
CA LYS A 499 -16.11 -1.94 -13.70
C LYS A 499 -15.37 -1.97 -12.36
N TRP A 500 -14.05 -1.88 -12.40
CA TRP A 500 -13.20 -2.03 -11.22
C TRP A 500 -12.48 -0.74 -10.83
N GLY A 501 -12.77 0.36 -11.50
CA GLY A 501 -12.09 1.64 -11.32
C GLY A 501 -10.62 1.56 -11.71
N LEU A 502 -9.85 2.53 -11.22
CA LEU A 502 -8.42 2.62 -11.47
C LEU A 502 -7.58 1.55 -10.75
N ASP A 503 -8.16 0.78 -9.83
CA ASP A 503 -7.47 -0.31 -9.13
C ASP A 503 -7.01 -1.44 -10.06
N ILE A 504 -7.71 -1.68 -11.18
CA ILE A 504 -7.32 -2.70 -12.16
C ILE A 504 -6.07 -2.32 -12.96
N VAL A 505 -5.68 -1.04 -12.91
CA VAL A 505 -4.52 -0.52 -13.64
C VAL A 505 -3.21 -0.81 -12.90
N LYS A 506 -3.28 -1.26 -11.65
CA LYS A 506 -2.10 -1.69 -10.89
C LYS A 506 -1.39 -2.84 -11.62
N PRO A 507 -0.08 -2.74 -11.89
CA PRO A 507 0.69 -3.85 -12.43
C PRO A 507 0.64 -5.06 -11.50
N TRP A 508 0.60 -6.25 -12.09
CA TRP A 508 0.65 -7.49 -11.32
C TRP A 508 2.10 -7.94 -11.14
N PHE A 509 2.67 -7.68 -9.97
CA PHE A 509 4.04 -8.09 -9.66
C PHE A 509 4.10 -9.56 -9.23
N VAL A 510 4.94 -10.34 -9.92
CA VAL A 510 5.25 -11.74 -9.58
C VAL A 510 6.42 -11.82 -8.59
N ALA A 511 7.36 -10.89 -8.69
CA ALA A 511 8.52 -10.78 -7.84
C ALA A 511 8.78 -9.32 -7.49
N HIS A 512 9.49 -9.10 -6.39
CA HIS A 512 10.10 -7.82 -6.05
C HIS A 512 11.48 -8.06 -5.44
N SER A 513 12.39 -7.10 -5.58
CA SER A 513 13.64 -7.08 -4.84
C SER A 513 13.48 -6.16 -3.62
N GLU A 514 14.08 -6.60 -2.52
CA GLU A 514 14.22 -5.85 -1.28
C GLU A 514 15.70 -5.50 -1.12
N ILE A 515 16.06 -4.22 -1.17
CA ILE A 515 17.45 -3.77 -1.06
C ILE A 515 17.67 -3.12 0.31
N TRP A 516 18.55 -3.71 1.12
CA TRP A 516 18.81 -3.33 2.52
C TRP A 516 20.12 -2.58 2.66
N ASP A 517 20.20 -1.69 3.65
CA ASP A 517 21.50 -1.24 4.15
C ASP A 517 22.11 -2.24 5.13
N ARG A 518 23.43 -2.37 5.11
CA ARG A 518 24.12 -2.74 6.34
C ARG A 518 24.32 -1.44 7.10
N PRO A 519 23.89 -1.32 8.36
CA PRO A 519 24.06 -0.09 9.16
C PRO A 519 25.50 0.45 9.28
N ASN A 520 26.51 -0.20 8.68
CA ASN A 520 27.93 0.17 8.68
C ASN A 520 28.68 -0.21 7.38
N ALA A 521 27.98 -0.40 6.25
CA ALA A 521 28.67 -0.69 4.98
C ALA A 521 29.55 0.51 4.58
N LYS A 522 30.86 0.26 4.39
CA LYS A 522 31.74 1.27 3.81
C LYS A 522 31.33 1.55 2.36
N GLU A 523 31.52 2.78 1.90
CA GLU A 523 31.32 3.16 0.51
C GLU A 523 32.08 2.18 -0.40
N GLY A 524 31.35 1.44 -1.25
CA GLY A 524 31.89 0.37 -2.09
C GLY A 524 31.56 -1.07 -1.67
N GLU A 525 30.98 -1.31 -0.49
CA GLU A 525 30.46 -2.66 -0.14
C GLU A 525 29.15 -2.96 -0.89
N PRO A 526 28.97 -4.18 -1.44
CA PRO A 526 27.77 -4.53 -2.17
C PRO A 526 26.54 -4.57 -1.25
N TYR A 527 25.44 -3.98 -1.69
CA TYR A 527 24.17 -4.00 -0.98
C TYR A 527 23.66 -5.44 -0.78
N LEU A 528 23.03 -5.71 0.36
CA LEU A 528 22.29 -6.95 0.55
C LEU A 528 20.94 -6.81 -0.13
N TYR A 529 20.59 -7.77 -0.99
CA TYR A 529 19.29 -7.81 -1.63
C TYR A 529 18.64 -9.17 -1.39
N LYS A 530 17.31 -9.17 -1.38
CA LYS A 530 16.49 -10.38 -1.33
C LYS A 530 15.46 -10.29 -2.43
N ILE A 531 15.51 -11.22 -3.38
CA ILE A 531 14.40 -11.40 -4.32
C ILE A 531 13.32 -12.18 -3.60
N VAL A 532 12.15 -11.56 -3.44
CA VAL A 532 10.96 -12.22 -2.92
C VAL A 532 10.08 -12.56 -4.10
N ILE A 533 9.92 -13.85 -4.34
CA ILE A 533 8.97 -14.34 -5.33
C ILE A 533 7.66 -14.65 -4.62
N ASN A 534 6.59 -14.03 -5.07
CA ASN A 534 5.28 -14.31 -4.52
C ASN A 534 4.77 -15.63 -5.12
N ALA A 535 5.09 -16.76 -4.47
CA ALA A 535 4.82 -18.10 -4.97
C ALA A 535 3.33 -18.32 -5.31
N ASP A 536 2.41 -17.65 -4.61
CA ASP A 536 0.97 -17.69 -4.92
C ASP A 536 0.63 -16.96 -6.21
N ARG A 537 1.30 -15.83 -6.45
CA ARG A 537 1.20 -15.09 -7.71
C ARG A 537 2.01 -15.71 -8.83
N MET A 538 3.04 -16.51 -8.53
CA MET A 538 3.84 -17.22 -9.52
C MET A 538 3.13 -18.52 -9.95
N ALA A 539 2.48 -19.24 -9.03
CA ALA A 539 1.54 -20.31 -9.36
C ALA A 539 0.31 -19.76 -10.09
N GLY A 540 -0.16 -18.58 -9.68
CA GLY A 540 -1.14 -17.77 -10.42
C GLY A 540 -0.64 -17.44 -11.82
N ALA A 541 0.52 -16.82 -11.99
CA ALA A 541 1.09 -16.39 -13.26
C ALA A 541 1.53 -17.55 -14.17
N ASN A 542 1.91 -18.70 -13.62
CA ASN A 542 2.21 -19.91 -14.38
C ASN A 542 0.93 -20.65 -14.76
N ALA A 543 -0.09 -20.65 -13.90
CA ALA A 543 -1.44 -21.05 -14.29
C ALA A 543 -2.01 -20.04 -15.30
N GLU A 544 -1.73 -18.75 -15.18
CA GLU A 544 -2.14 -17.72 -16.13
C GLU A 544 -1.35 -17.90 -17.44
N ASN A 545 -0.05 -18.12 -17.44
CA ASN A 545 0.71 -18.35 -18.68
C ASN A 545 0.36 -19.71 -19.32
N ALA A 546 0.04 -20.74 -18.53
CA ALA A 546 -0.42 -22.04 -19.03
C ALA A 546 -1.90 -22.04 -19.49
N TYR A 547 -2.76 -21.18 -18.93
CA TYR A 547 -4.18 -21.06 -19.33
C TYR A 547 -4.43 -19.91 -20.32
N PHE A 548 -3.62 -18.85 -20.35
CA PHE A 548 -3.79 -17.62 -21.15
C PHE A 548 -2.96 -17.64 -22.43
N GLY A 549 -2.25 -18.75 -22.70
CA GLY A 549 -1.89 -19.14 -24.06
C GLY A 549 -3.11 -19.40 -24.97
N ARG A 550 -4.33 -19.35 -24.42
CA ARG A 550 -5.56 -19.17 -25.19
C ARG A 550 -6.01 -17.70 -25.16
N PRO A 551 -6.30 -17.09 -26.33
CA PRO A 551 -6.70 -15.70 -26.39
C PRO A 551 -8.05 -15.53 -25.67
N ASN A 552 -8.09 -14.59 -24.71
CA ASN A 552 -9.27 -14.10 -23.96
C ASN A 552 -9.59 -14.80 -22.62
N PHE A 553 -8.87 -14.48 -21.56
CA PHE A 553 -9.44 -14.52 -20.19
C PHE A 553 -9.88 -13.13 -19.76
N SER A 554 -10.94 -12.62 -20.43
CA SER A 554 -11.76 -11.52 -19.94
C SER A 554 -12.78 -12.05 -18.92
N TYR A 555 -13.69 -11.22 -18.40
CA TYR A 555 -14.89 -11.65 -17.65
C TYR A 555 -15.69 -12.77 -18.37
N GLN A 556 -15.53 -12.93 -19.70
CA GLN A 556 -16.06 -14.09 -20.42
C GLN A 556 -15.40 -15.41 -19.98
N GLY A 557 -14.13 -15.45 -19.62
CA GLY A 557 -13.45 -16.64 -19.09
C GLY A 557 -14.01 -17.09 -17.74
N LEU A 558 -14.33 -16.16 -16.83
CA LEU A 558 -15.01 -16.45 -15.56
C LEU A 558 -16.48 -16.89 -15.75
N LEU A 559 -17.16 -16.41 -16.81
CA LEU A 559 -18.50 -16.85 -17.21
C LEU A 559 -18.49 -18.19 -17.97
N GLN A 560 -17.37 -18.51 -18.63
CA GLN A 560 -17.13 -19.76 -19.34
C GLN A 560 -16.64 -20.88 -18.41
N LEU A 561 -16.21 -20.56 -17.20
CA LEU A 561 -15.93 -21.57 -16.19
C LEU A 561 -17.19 -22.40 -15.94
N THR A 562 -17.05 -23.70 -16.17
CA THR A 562 -18.04 -24.68 -15.78
C THR A 562 -18.31 -24.54 -14.26
N PRO A 563 -19.51 -24.92 -13.77
CA PRO A 563 -19.79 -24.88 -12.33
C PRO A 563 -18.71 -25.53 -11.44
N PRO A 564 -18.10 -26.67 -11.82
CA PRO A 564 -16.95 -27.25 -11.10
C PRO A 564 -15.73 -26.32 -11.04
N GLU A 565 -15.35 -25.70 -12.15
CA GLU A 565 -14.19 -24.79 -12.20
C GLU A 565 -14.45 -23.50 -11.41
N ARG A 566 -15.68 -22.99 -11.40
CA ARG A 566 -16.08 -21.88 -10.50
C ARG A 566 -15.96 -22.29 -9.03
N GLY A 567 -16.32 -23.53 -8.70
CA GLY A 567 -16.10 -24.13 -7.39
C GLY A 567 -14.62 -24.13 -7.01
N LEU A 568 -13.74 -24.59 -7.90
CA LEU A 568 -12.29 -24.61 -7.69
C LEU A 568 -11.71 -23.19 -7.54
N TYR A 569 -12.15 -22.23 -8.35
CA TYR A 569 -11.71 -20.83 -8.24
C TYR A 569 -12.16 -20.18 -6.93
N ALA A 570 -13.43 -20.38 -6.53
CA ALA A 570 -13.94 -19.89 -5.25
C ALA A 570 -13.18 -20.52 -4.07
N GLN A 571 -12.87 -21.81 -4.17
CA GLN A 571 -12.07 -22.53 -3.18
C GLN A 571 -10.64 -21.96 -3.11
N ALA A 572 -9.96 -21.76 -4.25
CA ALA A 572 -8.63 -21.16 -4.29
C ALA A 572 -8.61 -19.73 -3.69
N LYS A 573 -9.65 -18.93 -3.92
CA LYS A 573 -9.79 -17.59 -3.31
C LYS A 573 -10.01 -17.67 -1.80
N LYS A 574 -10.79 -18.65 -1.33
CA LYS A 574 -10.97 -18.94 0.10
C LYS A 574 -9.64 -19.37 0.74
N ASP A 575 -8.88 -20.22 0.06
CA ASP A 575 -7.57 -20.71 0.53
C ASP A 575 -6.51 -19.60 0.56
N LEU A 576 -6.51 -18.69 -0.42
CA LEU A 576 -5.65 -17.50 -0.40
C LEU A 576 -5.96 -16.59 0.79
N ARG A 577 -7.24 -16.27 1.02
CA ARG A 577 -7.68 -15.46 2.17
C ARG A 577 -7.30 -16.13 3.50
N ARG A 578 -7.45 -17.45 3.58
CA ARG A 578 -7.03 -18.25 4.74
C ARG A 578 -5.52 -18.13 4.99
N ARG A 579 -4.69 -18.23 3.95
CA ARG A 579 -3.23 -18.07 4.06
C ARG A 579 -2.81 -16.66 4.47
N GLN A 580 -3.44 -15.64 3.90
CA GLN A 580 -3.21 -14.25 4.30
C GLN A 580 -3.57 -14.01 5.78
N ALA A 581 -4.71 -14.55 6.22
CA ALA A 581 -5.10 -14.52 7.63
C ALA A 581 -4.07 -15.21 8.53
N LEU A 582 -3.60 -16.41 8.16
CA LEU A 582 -2.56 -17.13 8.91
C LEU A 582 -1.27 -16.33 9.02
N ASN A 583 -0.75 -15.81 7.91
CA ASN A 583 0.47 -14.98 7.90
C ASN A 583 0.32 -13.72 8.77
N ARG A 584 -0.84 -13.07 8.74
CA ARG A 584 -1.15 -11.92 9.61
C ARG A 584 -1.10 -12.31 11.09
N ARG A 585 -1.75 -13.41 11.46
CA ARG A 585 -1.78 -13.93 12.84
C ARG A 585 -0.38 -14.31 13.32
N GLU A 586 0.44 -14.91 12.46
CA GLU A 586 1.84 -15.24 12.77
C GLU A 586 2.68 -13.97 13.00
N LYS A 587 2.53 -12.96 12.13
CA LYS A 587 3.20 -11.65 12.31
C LYS A 587 2.76 -10.97 13.62
N PHE A 588 1.48 -11.01 13.96
CA PHE A 588 0.98 -10.48 15.22
C PHE A 588 1.65 -11.19 16.41
N ARG A 589 1.68 -12.54 16.40
CA ARG A 589 2.34 -13.32 17.46
C ARG A 589 3.85 -13.03 17.56
N ALA A 590 4.53 -12.85 16.43
CA ALA A 590 5.95 -12.52 16.40
C ALA A 590 6.23 -11.12 17.00
N LYS A 591 5.48 -10.09 16.57
CA LYS A 591 5.58 -8.73 17.11
C LYS A 591 5.38 -8.69 18.63
N ARG A 592 4.48 -9.53 19.14
CA ARG A 592 4.20 -9.63 20.57
C ARG A 592 5.35 -10.15 21.42
N VAL A 593 6.30 -10.91 20.86
CA VAL A 593 7.48 -11.34 21.62
C VAL A 593 8.28 -10.11 22.04
N ASP A 594 8.48 -9.16 21.12
CA ASP A 594 9.20 -7.92 21.38
C ASP A 594 8.39 -7.01 22.32
N GLN A 595 7.10 -6.84 22.07
CA GLN A 595 6.24 -6.02 22.93
C GLN A 595 6.13 -6.58 24.36
N ALA A 596 6.08 -7.90 24.53
CA ALA A 596 6.09 -8.53 25.85
C ALA A 596 7.39 -8.26 26.62
N GLN A 597 8.54 -8.18 25.93
CA GLN A 597 9.81 -7.79 26.56
C GLN A 597 9.78 -6.33 27.02
N HIS A 598 9.20 -5.42 26.22
CA HIS A 598 9.04 -4.02 26.61
C HIS A 598 8.12 -3.85 27.83
N VAL A 599 6.97 -4.53 27.82
CA VAL A 599 6.03 -4.54 28.96
C VAL A 599 6.70 -5.12 30.21
N GLN A 600 7.43 -6.24 30.09
CA GLN A 600 8.14 -6.85 31.20
C GLN A 600 9.25 -5.92 31.74
N ALA A 601 10.04 -5.30 30.87
CA ALA A 601 11.09 -4.37 31.29
C ALA A 601 10.52 -3.13 32.01
N ALA A 602 9.39 -2.59 31.52
CA ALA A 602 8.69 -1.50 32.19
C ALA A 602 8.11 -1.93 33.54
N ARG A 603 7.58 -3.16 33.63
CA ARG A 603 7.13 -3.77 34.88
C ARG A 603 8.26 -3.91 35.89
N ASP A 604 9.42 -4.42 35.47
CA ASP A 604 10.57 -4.64 36.34
C ASP A 604 11.09 -3.29 36.90
N ARG A 605 11.12 -2.24 36.07
CA ARG A 605 11.44 -0.86 36.51
C ARG A 605 10.43 -0.35 37.53
N TRP A 606 9.16 -0.58 37.29
CA TRP A 606 8.08 -0.21 38.20
C TRP A 606 8.18 -0.97 39.54
N GLU A 607 8.36 -2.29 39.52
CA GLU A 607 8.51 -3.09 40.75
C GLU A 607 9.77 -2.68 41.53
N LEU A 608 10.88 -2.39 40.84
CA LEU A 608 12.11 -1.88 41.46
C LEU A 608 11.88 -0.55 42.18
N ALA A 609 11.12 0.37 41.58
CA ALA A 609 10.77 1.67 42.16
C ALA A 609 10.04 1.57 43.51
N TYR A 610 9.31 0.46 43.75
CA TYR A 610 8.56 0.21 44.99
C TYR A 610 9.15 -0.88 45.88
N SER A 611 10.29 -1.45 45.52
CA SER A 611 10.94 -2.54 46.27
C SER A 611 11.66 -2.08 47.54
N GLY A 612 11.95 -0.77 47.67
CA GLY A 612 12.78 -0.21 48.73
C GLY A 612 14.29 -0.39 48.51
N ASN A 613 14.71 -0.94 47.36
CA ASN A 613 16.12 -1.20 47.04
C ASN A 613 16.85 -0.04 46.36
N LEU A 614 16.18 1.10 46.12
CA LEU A 614 16.77 2.29 45.52
C LEU A 614 17.13 3.32 46.60
N ALA A 615 18.18 4.10 46.35
CA ALA A 615 18.48 5.29 47.15
C ALA A 615 17.27 6.24 47.14
N GLU A 616 17.02 6.97 48.24
CA GLU A 616 15.78 7.72 48.45
C GLU A 616 15.45 8.71 47.31
N GLU A 617 16.45 9.40 46.75
CA GLU A 617 16.27 10.33 45.63
C GLU A 617 15.91 9.61 44.33
N ALA A 618 16.64 8.53 43.99
CA ALA A 618 16.36 7.70 42.83
C ALA A 618 14.99 7.00 42.94
N ALA A 619 14.58 6.63 44.16
CA ALA A 619 13.26 6.05 44.42
C ALA A 619 12.15 7.07 44.12
N LYS A 620 12.29 8.33 44.55
CA LYS A 620 11.28 9.38 44.29
C LYS A 620 11.10 9.66 42.80
N GLU A 621 12.19 9.74 42.04
CA GLU A 621 12.13 9.93 40.59
C GLU A 621 11.52 8.71 39.88
N ALA A 622 11.99 7.51 40.21
CA ALA A 622 11.46 6.27 39.63
C ALA A 622 9.97 6.06 39.94
N GLN A 623 9.51 6.43 41.14
CA GLN A 623 8.09 6.35 41.53
C GLN A 623 7.19 7.33 40.78
N GLN A 624 7.73 8.41 40.20
CA GLN A 624 6.95 9.32 39.36
C GLN A 624 6.84 8.83 37.92
N VAL A 625 7.90 8.24 37.37
CA VAL A 625 8.01 7.90 35.94
C VAL A 625 7.57 6.46 35.64
N ALA A 626 8.03 5.49 36.44
CA ALA A 626 7.86 4.07 36.13
C ALA A 626 6.40 3.58 36.10
N PRO A 627 5.47 4.04 36.97
CA PRO A 627 4.05 3.66 36.88
C PRO A 627 3.42 4.08 35.54
N ARG A 628 3.73 5.29 35.08
CA ARG A 628 3.21 5.83 33.82
C ARG A 628 3.78 5.07 32.63
N GLU A 629 5.10 4.86 32.60
CA GLU A 629 5.76 4.10 31.55
C GLU A 629 5.17 2.68 31.42
N TYR A 630 4.95 1.99 32.54
CA TYR A 630 4.34 0.66 32.54
C TYR A 630 2.90 0.66 31.98
N LEU A 631 2.08 1.64 32.38
CA LEU A 631 0.72 1.79 31.83
C LEU A 631 0.71 2.14 30.34
N GLU A 632 1.62 2.99 29.87
CA GLU A 632 1.76 3.32 28.44
C GLU A 632 2.13 2.08 27.63
N GLN A 633 3.03 1.22 28.13
CA GLN A 633 3.37 -0.05 27.48
C GLN A 633 2.19 -1.05 27.47
N LEU A 634 1.40 -1.11 28.55
CA LEU A 634 0.18 -1.91 28.59
C LEU A 634 -0.90 -1.39 27.63
N LEU A 635 -1.02 -0.07 27.49
CA LEU A 635 -1.97 0.56 26.56
C LEU A 635 -1.62 0.26 25.10
N LEU A 636 -0.34 0.36 24.73
CA LEU A 636 0.14 -0.02 23.39
C LEU A 636 -0.17 -1.48 23.05
N GLU A 637 0.08 -2.40 24.00
CA GLU A 637 -0.23 -3.82 23.84
C GLU A 637 -1.75 -4.09 23.76
N ALA A 638 -2.57 -3.31 24.48
CA ALA A 638 -4.02 -3.38 24.40
C ALA A 638 -4.57 -2.84 23.07
N ASP A 639 -3.96 -1.80 22.51
CA ASP A 639 -4.31 -1.25 21.19
C ASP A 639 -4.00 -2.26 20.07
N ASP A 640 -2.77 -2.81 20.04
CA ASP A 640 -2.41 -3.87 19.10
C ASP A 640 -3.39 -5.06 19.20
N HIS A 641 -3.81 -5.40 20.41
CA HIS A 641 -4.76 -6.47 20.66
C HIS A 641 -6.18 -6.18 20.15
N ILE A 642 -6.71 -4.98 20.35
CA ILE A 642 -8.05 -4.64 19.84
C ILE A 642 -8.05 -4.59 18.30
N GLN A 643 -6.97 -4.09 17.67
CA GLN A 643 -6.84 -4.08 16.20
C GLN A 643 -6.82 -5.50 15.62
N GLU A 644 -6.03 -6.40 16.22
CA GLU A 644 -5.99 -7.80 15.80
C GLU A 644 -7.35 -8.48 15.98
N THR A 645 -8.05 -8.18 17.08
CA THR A 645 -9.39 -8.70 17.36
C THR A 645 -10.40 -8.21 16.33
N LEU A 646 -10.41 -6.92 15.99
CA LEU A 646 -11.28 -6.37 14.95
C LEU A 646 -11.04 -7.03 13.59
N ALA A 647 -9.78 -7.19 13.20
CA ALA A 647 -9.43 -7.84 11.95
C ALA A 647 -9.79 -9.34 11.96
N TYR A 648 -9.60 -10.07 13.08
CA TYR A 648 -10.08 -11.44 13.26
C TYR A 648 -11.60 -11.54 13.12
N ARG A 649 -12.35 -10.59 13.69
CA ARG A 649 -13.81 -10.55 13.62
C ARG A 649 -14.35 -10.38 12.21
N ARG A 650 -13.63 -9.62 11.36
CA ARG A 650 -13.94 -9.42 9.93
C ARG A 650 -13.59 -10.62 9.05
N GLU A 651 -12.85 -11.60 9.56
CA GLU A 651 -12.44 -12.76 8.75
C GLU A 651 -13.62 -13.73 8.51
N PRO A 652 -13.82 -14.19 7.26
CA PRO A 652 -14.84 -15.19 6.95
C PRO A 652 -14.47 -16.60 7.48
N THR A 653 -13.20 -16.85 7.75
CA THR A 653 -12.68 -18.12 8.28
C THR A 653 -12.03 -17.88 9.63
N ARG A 654 -12.87 -17.85 10.66
CA ARG A 654 -12.44 -17.73 12.05
C ARG A 654 -11.79 -19.05 12.50
N ASP A 655 -10.69 -18.92 13.23
CA ASP A 655 -9.93 -20.01 13.82
C ASP A 655 -10.09 -19.95 15.33
N ASP A 656 -10.60 -21.02 15.92
CA ASP A 656 -10.86 -21.11 17.36
C ASP A 656 -9.57 -21.03 18.17
N LYS A 657 -8.45 -21.53 17.62
CA LYS A 657 -7.14 -21.43 18.28
C LYS A 657 -6.70 -19.98 18.41
N HIS A 658 -6.98 -19.15 17.40
CA HIS A 658 -6.65 -17.74 17.43
C HIS A 658 -7.61 -16.94 18.32
N ALA A 659 -8.91 -17.26 18.31
CA ALA A 659 -9.85 -16.68 19.28
C ALA A 659 -9.43 -16.98 20.73
N TYR A 660 -9.08 -18.23 21.02
CA TYR A 660 -8.60 -18.63 22.34
C TYR A 660 -7.32 -17.89 22.74
N PHE A 661 -6.38 -17.71 21.80
CA PHE A 661 -5.19 -16.90 22.01
C PHE A 661 -5.51 -15.44 22.37
N LEU A 662 -6.41 -14.79 21.62
CA LEU A 662 -6.85 -13.42 21.89
C LEU A 662 -7.58 -13.30 23.24
N LEU A 663 -8.42 -14.27 23.59
CA LEU A 663 -9.08 -14.33 24.90
C LEU A 663 -8.06 -14.44 26.05
N ARG A 664 -7.08 -15.35 25.91
CA ARG A 664 -6.01 -15.53 26.90
C ARG A 664 -5.17 -14.25 27.03
N LEU A 665 -4.89 -13.58 25.91
CA LEU A 665 -4.21 -12.30 25.92
C LEU A 665 -5.02 -11.23 26.67
N ASN A 666 -6.32 -11.11 26.41
CA ASN A 666 -7.17 -10.13 27.10
C ASN A 666 -7.10 -10.31 28.62
N ARG A 667 -7.21 -11.56 29.07
CA ARG A 667 -7.12 -11.92 30.49
C ARG A 667 -5.77 -11.57 31.09
N HIS A 668 -4.68 -11.86 30.35
CA HIS A 668 -3.34 -11.56 30.82
C HIS A 668 -3.15 -10.05 31.05
N LEU A 669 -3.54 -9.21 30.10
CA LEU A 669 -3.44 -7.75 30.22
C LEU A 669 -4.30 -7.21 31.37
N ARG A 670 -5.52 -7.74 31.54
CA ARG A 670 -6.38 -7.42 32.69
C ARG A 670 -5.72 -7.78 34.02
N ALA A 671 -5.13 -8.97 34.13
CA ALA A 671 -4.45 -9.39 35.35
C ALA A 671 -3.26 -8.48 35.68
N MET A 672 -2.49 -8.07 34.66
CA MET A 672 -1.38 -7.13 34.80
C MET A 672 -1.86 -5.76 35.30
N PHE A 673 -2.97 -5.25 34.76
CA PHE A 673 -3.58 -3.99 35.19
C PHE A 673 -4.19 -4.06 36.60
N LEU A 674 -4.83 -5.18 36.96
CA LEU A 674 -5.37 -5.37 38.32
C LEU A 674 -4.24 -5.44 39.36
N ASN A 675 -3.12 -6.09 39.02
CA ASN A 675 -1.94 -6.12 39.89
C ASN A 675 -1.37 -4.71 40.10
N TYR A 676 -1.28 -3.92 39.02
CA TYR A 676 -0.93 -2.50 39.10
C TYR A 676 -1.80 -1.75 40.10
N ASN A 677 -3.12 -1.80 39.92
CA ASN A 677 -4.07 -1.10 40.80
C ASN A 677 -3.94 -1.52 42.27
N LYS A 678 -3.76 -2.83 42.52
CA LYS A 678 -3.57 -3.37 43.87
C LYS A 678 -2.32 -2.80 44.55
N VAL A 679 -1.21 -2.69 43.81
CA VAL A 679 0.03 -2.10 44.32
C VAL A 679 -0.14 -0.60 44.56
N MET A 680 -0.74 0.14 43.63
CA MET A 680 -0.98 1.59 43.78
C MET A 680 -1.87 1.91 44.98
N GLN A 681 -2.92 1.13 45.20
CA GLN A 681 -3.79 1.25 46.37
C GLN A 681 -3.04 0.97 47.68
N LYS A 682 -2.20 -0.08 47.72
CA LYS A 682 -1.39 -0.41 48.90
C LYS A 682 -0.41 0.71 49.26
N GLN A 683 0.12 1.40 48.26
CA GLN A 683 1.06 2.52 48.43
C GLN A 683 0.38 3.86 48.70
N LYS A 684 -0.97 3.93 48.69
CA LYS A 684 -1.76 5.16 48.86
C LYS A 684 -1.36 6.29 47.90
N ILE A 685 -0.94 5.93 46.68
CA ILE A 685 -0.54 6.91 45.67
C ILE A 685 -1.80 7.45 44.98
N ASN A 686 -1.87 8.77 44.85
CA ASN A 686 -3.00 9.44 44.22
C ASN A 686 -2.95 9.21 42.68
N PRO A 687 -3.95 8.55 42.06
CA PRO A 687 -3.94 8.18 40.65
C PRO A 687 -4.07 9.36 39.66
N SER A 688 -4.14 10.61 40.13
CA SER A 688 -4.41 11.78 39.28
C SER A 688 -3.52 11.92 38.03
N ALA A 689 -2.27 11.42 38.05
CA ALA A 689 -1.34 11.51 36.91
C ALA A 689 -1.50 10.37 35.88
N THR A 690 -2.16 9.26 36.25
CA THR A 690 -2.31 8.05 35.42
C THR A 690 -3.76 7.74 35.05
N TYR A 691 -4.72 8.43 35.68
CA TYR A 691 -6.15 8.18 35.55
C TYR A 691 -6.67 8.07 34.11
N SER A 692 -6.24 8.94 33.19
CA SER A 692 -6.68 8.88 31.79
C SER A 692 -6.22 7.60 31.10
N ILE A 693 -4.95 7.20 31.31
CA ILE A 693 -4.35 5.99 30.73
C ILE A 693 -5.02 4.74 31.29
N GLU A 694 -5.30 4.72 32.60
CA GLU A 694 -6.01 3.63 33.26
C GLU A 694 -7.43 3.43 32.69
N ALA A 695 -8.15 4.53 32.45
CA ALA A 695 -9.49 4.50 31.87
C ALA A 695 -9.48 3.98 30.42
N ASP A 696 -8.57 4.49 29.58
CA ASP A 696 -8.43 4.06 28.19
C ASP A 696 -8.06 2.58 28.08
N LEU A 697 -7.11 2.12 28.90
CA LEU A 697 -6.70 0.72 28.96
C LEU A 697 -7.88 -0.18 29.34
N MET A 698 -8.65 0.17 30.36
CA MET A 698 -9.83 -0.61 30.75
C MET A 698 -10.92 -0.61 29.68
N ASN A 699 -11.14 0.49 28.99
CA ASN A 699 -12.08 0.58 27.89
C ASN A 699 -11.66 -0.35 26.74
N MET A 700 -10.40 -0.28 26.29
CA MET A 700 -9.88 -1.16 25.22
C MET A 700 -9.99 -2.64 25.59
N LEU A 701 -9.60 -3.00 26.81
CA LEU A 701 -9.70 -4.40 27.28
C LEU A 701 -11.15 -4.88 27.38
N SER A 702 -12.09 -3.99 27.66
CA SER A 702 -13.52 -4.30 27.76
C SER A 702 -14.19 -4.45 26.41
N VAL A 703 -13.93 -3.53 25.48
CA VAL A 703 -14.39 -3.65 24.09
C VAL A 703 -13.83 -4.92 23.45
N THR A 704 -12.55 -5.21 23.65
CA THR A 704 -11.90 -6.41 23.11
C THR A 704 -12.57 -7.69 23.62
N ALA A 705 -12.88 -7.78 24.92
CA ALA A 705 -13.61 -8.91 25.47
C ALA A 705 -15.00 -9.05 24.83
N LEU A 706 -15.76 -7.95 24.72
CA LEU A 706 -17.09 -7.95 24.12
C LEU A 706 -17.07 -8.37 22.64
N LEU A 707 -16.06 -7.93 21.88
CA LEU A 707 -15.84 -8.35 20.49
C LEU A 707 -15.57 -9.86 20.39
N LEU A 708 -14.70 -10.40 21.23
CA LEU A 708 -14.36 -11.82 21.24
C LEU A 708 -15.56 -12.70 21.62
N HIS A 709 -16.49 -12.18 22.41
CA HIS A 709 -17.70 -12.89 22.83
C HIS A 709 -18.92 -12.74 21.91
N ASN A 710 -18.77 -12.15 20.71
CA ASN A 710 -19.88 -11.89 19.76
C ASN A 710 -20.99 -11.00 20.33
N ARG A 711 -20.74 -10.20 21.37
CA ARG A 711 -21.79 -9.41 22.05
C ARG A 711 -21.99 -8.03 21.44
N ILE A 712 -21.06 -7.58 20.59
CA ILE A 712 -21.15 -6.35 19.81
C ILE A 712 -20.92 -6.68 18.34
N ASP A 713 -21.79 -6.17 17.48
CA ASP A 713 -21.65 -6.29 16.03
C ASP A 713 -20.68 -5.23 15.51
N ILE A 714 -19.89 -5.55 14.49
CA ILE A 714 -18.83 -4.65 13.97
C ILE A 714 -19.46 -3.52 13.15
N SER A 715 -20.21 -2.61 13.78
CA SER A 715 -20.58 -1.35 13.14
C SER A 715 -19.40 -0.38 13.23
N ALA A 716 -19.36 0.60 12.33
CA ALA A 716 -18.34 1.64 12.29
C ALA A 716 -18.34 2.53 13.56
N ASP A 717 -19.34 2.39 14.43
CA ASP A 717 -19.58 3.26 15.58
C ASP A 717 -18.92 2.77 16.89
N ILE A 718 -18.28 1.59 16.91
CA ILE A 718 -17.61 1.06 18.13
C ILE A 718 -16.52 2.01 18.63
N ILE A 719 -15.86 2.76 17.73
CA ILE A 719 -14.80 3.72 18.08
C ILE A 719 -15.38 5.01 18.71
N LYS A 720 -16.70 5.25 18.59
CA LYS A 720 -17.40 6.45 19.08
C LYS A 720 -18.35 6.18 20.25
N LEU A 721 -18.34 4.97 20.78
CA LEU A 721 -19.27 4.56 21.83
C LEU A 721 -18.88 5.21 23.15
N ASP A 722 -19.55 6.33 23.46
CA ASP A 722 -19.63 6.96 24.78
C ASP A 722 -20.45 6.05 25.71
N ILE A 723 -19.92 4.85 25.97
CA ILE A 723 -20.53 3.89 26.88
C ILE A 723 -20.05 4.25 28.28
N ASP A 724 -21.01 4.40 29.19
CA ASP A 724 -20.78 4.49 30.63
C ASP A 724 -19.68 3.49 31.06
N PRO A 725 -18.49 3.97 31.46
CA PRO A 725 -17.36 3.13 31.84
C PRO A 725 -17.70 2.15 32.96
N ALA A 726 -18.64 2.50 33.86
CA ALA A 726 -19.08 1.61 34.92
C ALA A 726 -19.84 0.40 34.36
N ARG A 727 -20.71 0.63 33.37
CA ARG A 727 -21.46 -0.43 32.69
C ARG A 727 -20.57 -1.30 31.81
N LEU A 728 -19.64 -0.70 31.07
CA LEU A 728 -18.68 -1.42 30.23
C LEU A 728 -17.78 -2.33 31.09
N LYS A 729 -17.33 -1.81 32.24
CA LYS A 729 -16.55 -2.55 33.23
C LYS A 729 -17.35 -3.72 33.80
N ILE A 730 -18.61 -3.52 34.21
CA ILE A 730 -19.46 -4.61 34.72
C ILE A 730 -19.65 -5.69 33.66
N GLU A 731 -20.03 -5.35 32.44
CA GLU A 731 -20.25 -6.35 31.37
C GLU A 731 -18.96 -7.12 31.03
N ALA A 732 -17.80 -6.46 31.07
CA ALA A 732 -16.53 -7.09 30.76
C ALA A 732 -15.91 -7.88 31.92
N ASP A 733 -16.08 -7.43 33.17
CA ASP A 733 -15.64 -8.16 34.37
C ASP A 733 -16.51 -9.41 34.58
N MET A 734 -17.80 -9.34 34.24
CA MET A 734 -18.67 -10.52 34.16
C MET A 734 -18.13 -11.52 33.13
N LEU A 735 -17.86 -11.09 31.89
CA LEU A 735 -17.30 -11.94 30.83
C LEU A 735 -15.92 -12.54 31.17
N ALA A 736 -15.09 -11.82 31.93
CA ALA A 736 -13.84 -12.35 32.45
C ALA A 736 -14.07 -13.47 33.48
N ALA A 737 -15.11 -13.35 34.32
CA ALA A 737 -15.47 -14.35 35.33
C ALA A 737 -16.14 -15.61 34.74
N PHE A 738 -16.71 -15.56 33.51
CA PHE A 738 -17.33 -16.70 32.81
C PHE A 738 -16.42 -17.90 32.54
N TYR A 739 -15.10 -17.73 32.60
CA TYR A 739 -14.16 -18.75 32.11
C TYR A 739 -13.08 -19.15 33.09
N ASP A 740 -13.18 -18.69 34.34
CA ASP A 740 -12.54 -19.35 35.48
C ASP A 740 -13.43 -19.23 36.72
N PRO A 741 -14.50 -20.03 36.80
CA PRO A 741 -15.41 -20.00 37.94
C PRO A 741 -14.78 -20.59 39.22
N LYS A 742 -13.65 -21.31 39.08
CA LYS A 742 -13.17 -22.22 40.12
C LYS A 742 -12.37 -21.50 41.21
N ASP A 743 -11.78 -20.34 40.93
CA ASP A 743 -10.82 -19.73 41.87
C ASP A 743 -11.11 -18.28 42.30
N ARG A 744 -12.16 -17.63 41.78
CA ARG A 744 -12.49 -16.24 42.17
C ARG A 744 -13.76 -16.16 43.02
N LYS A 745 -13.62 -15.76 44.29
CA LYS A 745 -14.76 -15.26 45.09
C LYS A 745 -15.25 -13.95 44.48
N LEU A 746 -16.53 -13.90 44.11
CA LEU A 746 -17.17 -12.65 43.71
C LEU A 746 -17.37 -11.76 44.93
N GLU A 747 -17.02 -10.49 44.80
CA GLU A 747 -17.30 -9.48 45.83
C GLU A 747 -18.82 -9.16 45.86
N GLU A 748 -19.33 -8.71 47.00
CA GLU A 748 -20.77 -8.44 47.19
C GLU A 748 -21.32 -7.42 46.17
N SER A 749 -20.50 -6.44 45.78
CA SER A 749 -20.84 -5.45 44.75
C SER A 749 -20.92 -6.07 43.35
N GLU A 750 -20.11 -7.07 43.04
CA GLU A 750 -20.14 -7.80 41.76
C GLU A 750 -21.37 -8.70 41.72
N ILE A 751 -21.69 -9.37 42.84
CA ILE A 751 -22.91 -10.17 42.98
C ILE A 751 -24.13 -9.28 42.71
N LYS A 752 -24.21 -8.12 43.35
CA LYS A 752 -25.30 -7.17 43.14
C LYS A 752 -25.44 -6.75 41.68
N GLY A 753 -24.34 -6.37 41.01
CA GLY A 753 -24.37 -5.98 39.60
C GLY A 753 -24.78 -7.11 38.65
N VAL A 754 -24.38 -8.36 38.94
CA VAL A 754 -24.80 -9.54 38.18
C VAL A 754 -26.30 -9.77 38.34
N LEU A 755 -26.84 -9.63 39.55
CA LEU A 755 -28.27 -9.82 39.83
C LEU A 755 -29.13 -8.75 39.15
N GLU A 756 -28.73 -7.48 39.22
CA GLU A 756 -29.39 -6.38 38.50
C GLU A 756 -29.39 -6.63 36.97
N LEU A 757 -28.29 -7.15 36.43
CA LEU A 757 -28.23 -7.49 35.00
C LEU A 757 -29.13 -8.67 34.66
N CYS A 758 -29.22 -9.68 35.52
CA CYS A 758 -30.15 -10.80 35.35
C CYS A 758 -31.59 -10.29 35.29
N GLU A 759 -31.97 -9.41 36.20
CA GLU A 759 -33.30 -8.79 36.24
C GLU A 759 -33.60 -8.00 34.95
N VAL A 760 -32.68 -7.12 34.53
CA VAL A 760 -32.82 -6.35 33.28
C VAL A 760 -32.95 -7.27 32.07
N THR A 761 -32.17 -8.34 32.03
CA THR A 761 -32.15 -9.30 30.92
C THR A 761 -33.46 -10.09 30.83
N ILE A 762 -33.97 -10.55 31.98
CA ILE A 762 -35.28 -11.21 32.09
C ILE A 762 -36.40 -10.26 31.65
N ARG A 763 -36.43 -9.02 32.17
CA ARG A 763 -37.44 -8.01 31.80
C ARG A 763 -37.42 -7.70 30.30
N ARG A 764 -36.24 -7.69 29.67
CA ARG A 764 -36.08 -7.43 28.23
C ARG A 764 -36.32 -8.63 27.33
N LYS A 765 -36.57 -9.81 27.90
CA LYS A 765 -36.76 -11.05 27.15
C LYS A 765 -35.56 -11.39 26.25
N ASP A 766 -34.33 -11.12 26.73
CA ASP A 766 -33.09 -11.42 25.98
C ASP A 766 -32.59 -12.83 26.32
N TRP A 767 -33.18 -13.81 25.64
CA TRP A 767 -32.98 -15.24 25.87
C TRP A 767 -31.52 -15.69 25.75
N ALA A 768 -30.77 -15.12 24.81
CA ALA A 768 -29.34 -15.41 24.61
C ALA A 768 -28.46 -14.93 25.77
N ARG A 769 -28.91 -13.89 26.47
CA ARG A 769 -28.22 -13.34 27.62
C ARG A 769 -28.68 -14.00 28.91
N CYS A 770 -29.96 -14.38 29.04
CA CYS A 770 -30.44 -15.27 30.12
C CYS A 770 -29.64 -16.59 30.13
N HIS A 771 -29.43 -17.21 28.96
CA HIS A 771 -28.62 -18.42 28.83
C HIS A 771 -27.21 -18.27 29.41
N ALA A 772 -26.52 -17.21 29.00
CA ALA A 772 -25.15 -16.98 29.44
C ALA A 772 -25.12 -16.68 30.94
N LEU A 773 -25.91 -15.72 31.41
CA LEU A 773 -25.94 -15.33 32.83
C LEU A 773 -26.28 -16.51 33.74
N GLY A 774 -27.20 -17.35 33.31
CA GLY A 774 -27.57 -18.55 34.04
C GLY A 774 -26.43 -19.57 34.15
N LEU A 775 -25.70 -19.84 33.07
CA LEU A 775 -24.51 -20.69 33.10
C LEU A 775 -23.38 -20.12 33.97
N PHE A 776 -23.17 -18.80 33.92
CA PHE A 776 -22.18 -18.11 34.76
C PHE A 776 -22.47 -18.29 36.24
N LEU A 777 -23.69 -17.97 36.65
CA LEU A 777 -24.14 -18.09 38.03
C LEU A 777 -24.05 -19.54 38.55
N ILE A 778 -24.27 -20.53 37.68
CA ILE A 778 -24.08 -21.96 38.00
C ILE A 778 -22.59 -22.29 38.20
N GLY A 779 -21.70 -21.76 37.36
CA GLY A 779 -20.26 -21.95 37.50
C GLY A 779 -19.70 -21.39 38.82
N CYS A 780 -20.33 -20.35 39.39
CA CYS A 780 -19.89 -19.67 40.60
C CYS A 780 -20.08 -20.46 41.92
N TYR A 781 -20.36 -21.77 41.88
CA TYR A 781 -20.61 -22.61 43.08
C TYR A 781 -19.51 -22.49 44.15
N ALA A 782 -18.24 -22.42 43.74
CA ALA A 782 -17.10 -22.29 44.66
C ALA A 782 -17.06 -20.94 45.41
N SER A 783 -17.69 -19.90 44.84
CA SER A 783 -17.67 -18.53 45.37
C SER A 783 -18.85 -18.20 46.29
N HIS A 784 -20.04 -18.73 45.99
CA HIS A 784 -21.25 -18.43 46.74
C HIS A 784 -22.32 -19.53 46.54
N PRO A 785 -22.80 -20.21 47.60
CA PRO A 785 -23.69 -21.37 47.47
C PRO A 785 -25.05 -21.07 46.81
N THR A 786 -25.54 -19.83 46.90
CA THR A 786 -26.87 -19.44 46.38
C THR A 786 -26.88 -19.04 44.91
N LEU A 787 -25.75 -18.60 44.33
CA LEU A 787 -25.71 -18.12 42.95
C LEU A 787 -26.11 -19.19 41.93
N PRO A 788 -25.74 -20.48 42.09
CA PRO A 788 -26.18 -21.52 41.18
C PRO A 788 -27.70 -21.71 41.12
N TYR A 789 -28.40 -21.47 42.22
CA TYR A 789 -29.87 -21.53 42.24
C TYR A 789 -30.49 -20.36 41.47
N ILE A 790 -29.92 -19.16 41.62
CA ILE A 790 -30.33 -18.00 40.83
C ILE A 790 -30.01 -18.23 39.36
N GLY A 791 -28.87 -18.84 39.05
CA GLY A 791 -28.50 -19.21 37.69
C GLY A 791 -29.50 -20.14 37.03
N ARG A 792 -30.05 -21.11 37.77
CA ARG A 792 -31.15 -21.97 37.30
C ARG A 792 -32.43 -21.18 37.01
N VAL A 793 -32.80 -20.23 37.88
CA VAL A 793 -33.95 -19.34 37.65
C VAL A 793 -33.73 -18.54 36.37
N VAL A 794 -32.55 -17.93 36.18
CA VAL A 794 -32.23 -17.14 34.99
C VAL A 794 -32.22 -18.00 33.71
N LEU A 795 -31.68 -19.23 33.75
CA LEU A 795 -31.73 -20.17 32.62
C LEU A 795 -33.16 -20.56 32.22
N SER A 796 -34.09 -20.62 33.17
CA SER A 796 -35.48 -20.99 32.88
C SER A 796 -36.21 -20.00 31.96
N TYR A 797 -35.68 -18.77 31.84
CA TYR A 797 -36.15 -17.75 30.92
C TYR A 797 -35.52 -17.84 29.52
N ASP A 798 -34.63 -18.80 29.22
CA ASP A 798 -34.19 -19.05 27.83
C ASP A 798 -35.17 -19.99 27.11
N GLU A 799 -36.11 -19.41 26.36
CA GLU A 799 -37.15 -20.13 25.60
C GLU A 799 -36.58 -21.07 24.50
N ARG A 800 -35.28 -20.96 24.17
CA ARG A 800 -34.62 -21.78 23.14
C ARG A 800 -34.18 -23.15 23.63
N LEU A 801 -34.23 -23.41 24.94
CA LEU A 801 -33.88 -24.71 25.53
C LEU A 801 -35.07 -25.66 25.40
N PRO A 802 -35.11 -26.59 24.42
CA PRO A 802 -36.36 -27.29 24.07
C PRO A 802 -36.74 -28.42 25.03
N ARG A 803 -35.94 -28.69 26.07
CA ARG A 803 -36.22 -29.74 27.07
C ARG A 803 -35.61 -29.34 28.40
N ARG A 804 -36.47 -28.97 29.35
CA ARG A 804 -36.09 -28.71 30.74
C ARG A 804 -35.45 -30.00 31.28
N TRP A 805 -34.22 -29.90 31.81
CA TRP A 805 -33.46 -30.89 32.61
C TRP A 805 -32.44 -31.85 31.94
N GLU A 806 -32.61 -32.32 30.69
CA GLU A 806 -31.72 -33.36 30.10
C GLU A 806 -30.28 -32.88 29.80
N HIS A 807 -30.11 -31.68 29.21
CA HIS A 807 -28.77 -31.15 28.89
C HIS A 807 -27.95 -30.77 30.14
N PHE A 808 -28.64 -30.46 31.24
CA PHE A 808 -28.03 -30.17 32.53
C PHE A 808 -27.42 -31.44 33.15
N TYR A 809 -28.12 -32.58 33.06
CA TYR A 809 -27.63 -33.88 33.53
C TYR A 809 -26.36 -34.32 32.79
N GLN A 810 -26.31 -34.12 31.47
CA GLN A 810 -25.14 -34.46 30.65
C GLN A 810 -23.93 -33.56 30.95
N GLY A 811 -24.15 -32.26 31.17
CA GLY A 811 -23.09 -31.30 31.47
C GLY A 811 -22.47 -31.49 32.85
N MET A 812 -23.28 -31.82 33.85
CA MET A 812 -22.81 -32.12 35.22
C MET A 812 -22.08 -33.46 35.30
N ARG A 813 -22.52 -34.50 34.58
CA ARG A 813 -21.86 -35.81 34.52
C ARG A 813 -20.44 -35.69 33.98
N ASN A 814 -20.26 -34.95 32.88
CA ASN A 814 -18.94 -34.70 32.29
C ASN A 814 -18.02 -33.83 33.15
N LEU A 815 -18.57 -33.06 34.10
CA LEU A 815 -17.79 -32.23 35.04
C LEU A 815 -17.38 -32.98 36.31
N LEU A 816 -18.05 -34.10 36.60
CA LEU A 816 -17.79 -34.96 37.75
C LEU A 816 -16.94 -36.18 37.39
N ASP A 817 -17.00 -36.68 36.15
CA ASP A 817 -16.18 -37.80 35.65
C ASP A 817 -14.67 -37.46 35.54
N ASP A 818 -14.29 -36.18 35.55
CA ASP A 818 -12.89 -35.72 35.50
C ASP A 818 -12.16 -35.77 36.87
N ASN A 819 -12.85 -36.15 37.95
CA ASN A 819 -12.23 -36.40 39.25
C ASN A 819 -12.32 -37.89 39.58
N GLU A 820 -11.17 -38.53 39.80
CA GLU A 820 -11.01 -39.94 40.19
C GLU A 820 -11.95 -40.34 41.35
N ILE A 821 -13.10 -40.93 41.01
CA ILE A 821 -13.87 -41.80 41.90
C ILE A 821 -14.14 -43.08 41.09
N GLN A 822 -13.15 -43.98 41.11
CA GLN A 822 -13.38 -45.36 40.70
C GLN A 822 -14.23 -46.07 41.76
N ASP A 823 -15.23 -46.80 41.28
CA ASP A 823 -15.98 -47.85 41.95
C ASP A 823 -16.66 -47.49 43.28
N HIS A 824 -17.84 -46.86 43.22
CA HIS A 824 -18.90 -47.13 44.21
C HIS A 824 -20.30 -46.99 43.59
N ASP A 825 -21.19 -47.91 44.01
CA ASP A 825 -22.57 -48.11 43.53
C ASP A 825 -23.38 -46.83 43.40
N ASP A 826 -24.05 -46.68 42.25
CA ASP A 826 -25.01 -45.61 41.91
C ASP A 826 -26.11 -45.42 42.97
N GLU A 827 -26.38 -46.43 43.79
CA GLU A 827 -27.39 -46.42 44.86
C GLU A 827 -26.94 -45.56 46.08
N MET A 828 -25.65 -45.58 46.43
CA MET A 828 -25.11 -44.79 47.55
C MET A 828 -25.05 -43.29 47.24
N LEU A 829 -24.79 -42.94 45.98
CA LEU A 829 -24.82 -41.54 45.51
C LEU A 829 -26.25 -41.00 45.47
N ARG A 830 -27.24 -41.85 45.19
CA ARG A 830 -28.67 -41.50 45.23
C ARG A 830 -29.14 -41.25 46.66
N ASP A 831 -28.71 -42.07 47.62
CA ASP A 831 -29.10 -41.93 49.03
C ASP A 831 -28.42 -40.74 49.72
N LYS A 832 -27.14 -40.46 49.44
CA LYS A 832 -26.49 -39.21 49.86
C LYS A 832 -27.16 -37.97 49.26
N TRP A 833 -27.71 -38.08 48.05
CA TRP A 833 -28.48 -37.00 47.42
C TRP A 833 -29.83 -36.75 48.07
N ILE A 834 -30.51 -37.79 48.58
CA ILE A 834 -31.74 -37.65 49.39
C ILE A 834 -31.42 -36.99 50.75
N GLU A 835 -30.22 -37.25 51.29
CA GLU A 835 -29.76 -36.62 52.54
C GLU A 835 -29.37 -35.14 52.35
N ILE A 836 -28.74 -34.78 51.22
CA ILE A 836 -28.41 -33.39 50.83
C ILE A 836 -29.65 -32.63 50.33
N GLY A 837 -30.65 -33.33 49.81
CA GLY A 837 -31.95 -32.80 49.38
C GLY A 837 -32.90 -32.43 50.52
N LYS A 838 -32.53 -32.68 51.78
CA LYS A 838 -33.24 -32.10 52.93
C LYS A 838 -32.87 -30.61 53.04
N PRO A 839 -33.84 -29.68 52.97
CA PRO A 839 -33.53 -28.26 53.05
C PRO A 839 -32.89 -27.95 54.40
N GLN A 840 -31.67 -27.41 54.39
CA GLN A 840 -31.13 -26.80 55.60
C GLN A 840 -31.96 -25.55 55.91
N LYS A 841 -32.29 -25.37 57.20
CA LYS A 841 -33.18 -24.33 57.72
C LYS A 841 -32.73 -22.92 57.27
N GLU A 842 -31.44 -22.70 57.07
CA GLU A 842 -30.89 -21.43 56.57
C GLU A 842 -31.32 -21.09 55.12
N VAL A 843 -31.68 -22.07 54.30
CA VAL A 843 -32.16 -21.85 52.91
C VAL A 843 -33.61 -21.38 52.88
N PHE A 844 -34.44 -21.84 53.82
CA PHE A 844 -35.83 -21.39 53.97
C PHE A 844 -35.93 -19.95 54.48
N ASP A 845 -34.98 -19.53 55.32
CA ASP A 845 -34.96 -18.17 55.87
C ASP A 845 -34.48 -17.11 54.84
N ALA A 846 -33.70 -17.51 53.82
CA ALA A 846 -33.24 -16.62 52.75
C ALA A 846 -34.21 -16.52 51.55
N TYR A 847 -35.12 -17.49 51.40
CA TYR A 847 -36.06 -17.57 50.28
C TYR A 847 -37.05 -16.39 50.18
N PRO A 848 -37.59 -15.83 51.29
CA PRO A 848 -38.49 -14.67 51.23
C PRO A 848 -37.82 -13.39 50.75
N GLN A 849 -36.50 -13.21 50.98
CA GLN A 849 -35.76 -12.04 50.49
C GLN A 849 -35.47 -12.13 48.99
N ALA A 850 -35.18 -13.33 48.48
CA ALA A 850 -35.04 -13.56 47.04
C ALA A 850 -36.39 -13.38 46.31
N MET A 851 -37.49 -13.90 46.88
CA MET A 851 -38.83 -13.74 46.31
C MET A 851 -39.34 -12.29 46.38
N LYS A 852 -38.96 -11.50 47.39
CA LYS A 852 -39.26 -10.06 47.44
C LYS A 852 -38.58 -9.27 46.31
N TYR A 853 -37.44 -9.73 45.82
CA TYR A 853 -36.72 -9.10 44.70
C TYR A 853 -37.32 -9.45 43.33
N PHE A 854 -37.96 -10.62 43.19
CA PHE A 854 -38.56 -11.08 41.93
C PHE A 854 -40.09 -10.99 41.87
N GLY A 855 -40.76 -10.79 43.01
CA GLY A 855 -42.23 -10.66 43.12
C GLY A 855 -42.80 -9.48 42.34
N ASP A 856 -42.05 -8.39 42.21
CA ASP A 856 -42.48 -7.20 41.45
C ASP A 856 -42.46 -7.42 39.92
N VAL A 857 -41.82 -8.50 39.44
CA VAL A 857 -41.76 -8.85 38.01
C VAL A 857 -42.88 -9.82 37.60
N ALA A 858 -43.43 -10.59 38.56
CA ALA A 858 -44.46 -11.59 38.32
C ALA A 858 -45.88 -11.02 38.11
N GLU A 859 -46.11 -9.74 38.41
CA GLU A 859 -47.42 -9.11 38.24
C GLU A 859 -47.76 -8.74 36.77
N CYS A 860 -46.79 -8.87 35.86
CA CYS A 860 -46.90 -8.42 34.47
C CYS A 860 -47.45 -9.48 33.48
N ASP A 861 -47.74 -10.72 33.90
CA ASP A 861 -48.12 -11.80 32.96
C ASP A 861 -49.31 -12.67 33.42
N LYS A 862 -50.32 -12.07 34.09
CA LYS A 862 -51.56 -12.76 34.49
C LYS A 862 -52.52 -13.14 33.34
N ASN A 863 -52.18 -12.88 32.07
CA ASN A 863 -53.12 -13.02 30.94
C ASN A 863 -52.90 -14.22 30.01
N LYS A 864 -52.10 -15.22 30.38
CA LYS A 864 -52.03 -16.49 29.63
C LYS A 864 -52.17 -17.66 30.58
N GLY A 865 -53.41 -18.10 30.76
CA GLY A 865 -53.72 -19.38 31.38
C GLY A 865 -53.15 -20.50 30.51
N GLU A 866 -52.16 -21.21 31.07
CA GLU A 866 -51.91 -22.64 30.96
C GLU A 866 -50.47 -22.90 31.44
N MET A 867 -50.35 -23.27 32.72
CA MET A 867 -49.14 -23.93 33.20
C MET A 867 -49.60 -25.17 33.97
N PHE A 868 -49.41 -26.33 33.34
CA PHE A 868 -49.54 -27.62 34.01
C PHE A 868 -48.38 -27.76 35.01
N ILE A 869 -48.70 -27.61 36.30
CA ILE A 869 -47.90 -28.19 37.39
C ILE A 869 -48.72 -29.33 37.97
N ASP A 870 -48.08 -30.46 38.16
CA ASP A 870 -48.62 -31.62 38.86
C ASP A 870 -49.11 -31.21 40.27
N PRO A 871 -50.37 -31.45 40.64
CA PRO A 871 -50.92 -31.10 41.95
C PRO A 871 -50.14 -31.66 43.15
N ALA A 872 -49.32 -32.70 42.98
CA ALA A 872 -48.51 -33.26 44.06
C ALA A 872 -47.34 -32.34 44.49
N GLU A 873 -46.84 -31.47 43.62
CA GLU A 873 -45.74 -30.55 43.96
C GLU A 873 -46.22 -29.21 44.53
N HIS A 874 -47.51 -28.87 44.39
CA HIS A 874 -48.02 -27.59 44.90
C HIS A 874 -48.25 -27.59 46.42
N CYS A 875 -48.45 -28.77 47.05
CA CYS A 875 -48.63 -28.90 48.50
C CYS A 875 -47.32 -28.93 49.31
N ALA A 876 -46.15 -29.02 48.66
CA ALA A 876 -44.85 -28.97 49.35
C ALA A 876 -44.22 -27.56 49.32
N VAL A 877 -44.86 -26.60 48.65
CA VAL A 877 -44.32 -25.24 48.40
C VAL A 877 -45.12 -24.14 49.12
N GLN A 878 -46.20 -24.48 49.84
CA GLN A 878 -46.85 -23.54 50.78
C GLN A 878 -46.16 -23.54 52.13
#